data_AF-A0A1Q4E4B2-F1
#
_entry.id   AF-A0A1Q4E4B2-F1
#
_cell.length_a   1.000
_cell.length_b   1.000
_cell.length_c   1.000
_cell.angle_alpha   90.00
_cell.angle_beta   90.00
_cell.angle_gamma   90.00
#
_symmetry.space_group_name_H-M   'P 1'
#
loop_
_entity.id
_entity.type
_entity.pdbx_description
1 polymer ?
#
loop_
_entity_poly.entity_id
_entity_poly.type
_entity_poly.pdbx_seq_one_letter_code
_entity_poly.pdbx_strand_id
1 'polypeptide(L)'
;MTTIRSLVLTGLMTCASPMAIAQTAPVDTIDFSQEASMRSHGVAVAAGALLPGGLGQQGLRLDPLKADGWQGGSVAFKIAVVPDRLNYLSVRLWGGDAVDGNLILFCGGKQVGDRLLSDHDAFDFGSHAAQFPGAFFYRTTALPNAVTKGRTSIECRIEATGPIFSYAEDFDKFQKAMTGPSRGLYALSVHTDPWATGPAGANDGVIMPAPLREGLGRIAPNAPGSEVLSQIRARLEGAVEGLLKAQRPLGQHEISFLAQMRHKSWSKLSGDPRLLATIVKGMDDFAAAYAKDPTIVRYEKSTWNPDWFGFGPIGASLALDPAAYAPYLDQEIAWKNGGRTTRRAAYLEMLLASREWLRTHRRFYTNQSMIVDCFGIYMANRGVAVLDPSRAMPEDQARRYLYEAVGIEEWRGDDMPDGGHSFDAGGPDGTKAQPYRVPKGYHLVTRTGLTRELGYVGNYGEVLDWVGIIYDATRPSPGAPGDAKIRDQLAKIARARMPFRYPSTDDEGKRAMRMMSDIGWRDLKSPGEVTYLQRPRPGAASPFEAAVITGDPRLVGYAQQMVEDNQLWPTLQEHMKDKGFRVTYGFLNVIDDVMALANMRPSAARLPMGEDQPDFAFADPEDGVVAVKRGKERFYASLYWRANRGVTNLGRVWLSGPRGNRIATVAVDTGFTPSGQSWTRPDKAVLLKNEGVTKGYGVSLAEAGEALPMVQPPAGVTVKPGEDSPFAGRGDSYVMRYAGYTIAVNMSETKRFAFQVPQHGGNELLSGNAMPAGSTLQMEPLSTVIFYSGM
;
A
#
# COMPACT_ATOMS: atom_id res chain seq x y z
N MET A 1 -26.92 -52.25 47.68
CA MET A 1 -27.62 -50.98 47.92
C MET A 1 -26.92 -49.89 47.12
N THR A 2 -27.65 -49.25 46.21
CA THR A 2 -27.64 -47.82 45.84
C THR A 2 -27.88 -47.70 44.34
N THR A 3 -29.13 -47.38 44.03
CA THR A 3 -29.72 -47.13 42.71
C THR A 3 -29.21 -45.79 42.19
N ILE A 4 -28.54 -45.75 41.03
CA ILE A 4 -28.25 -44.49 40.33
C ILE A 4 -29.28 -44.33 39.20
N ARG A 5 -30.14 -43.33 39.38
CA ARG A 5 -31.16 -42.87 38.43
C ARG A 5 -30.50 -42.21 37.22
N SER A 6 -30.91 -42.65 36.03
CA SER A 6 -30.74 -41.93 34.77
C SER A 6 -31.55 -40.63 34.81
N LEU A 7 -30.90 -39.49 34.65
CA LEU A 7 -31.55 -38.22 34.35
C LEU A 7 -31.34 -37.91 32.87
N VAL A 8 -32.40 -38.07 32.08
CA VAL A 8 -32.47 -37.58 30.70
C VAL A 8 -32.66 -36.08 30.78
N LEU A 9 -31.62 -35.30 30.44
CA LEU A 9 -31.70 -33.86 30.30
C LEU A 9 -31.99 -33.54 28.84
N THR A 10 -33.26 -33.32 28.54
CA THR A 10 -33.75 -32.84 27.25
C THR A 10 -33.27 -31.40 27.06
N GLY A 11 -32.15 -31.21 26.38
CA GLY A 11 -31.66 -29.88 26.00
C GLY A 11 -32.60 -29.27 24.96
N LEU A 12 -33.36 -28.25 25.36
CA LEU A 12 -34.01 -27.35 24.41
C LEU A 12 -32.94 -26.70 23.53
N MET A 13 -32.86 -27.12 22.27
CA MET A 13 -32.26 -26.32 21.22
C MET A 13 -33.08 -25.05 21.07
N THR A 14 -32.66 -23.96 21.71
CA THR A 14 -33.09 -22.62 21.32
C THR A 14 -32.49 -22.33 19.96
N CYS A 15 -33.26 -22.57 18.90
CA CYS A 15 -32.99 -22.01 17.59
C CYS A 15 -32.94 -20.48 17.74
N ALA A 16 -31.73 -19.92 17.78
CA ALA A 16 -31.53 -18.50 17.57
C ALA A 16 -31.91 -18.21 16.11
N SER A 17 -33.15 -17.78 15.89
CA SER A 17 -33.53 -17.19 14.62
C SER A 17 -32.62 -15.98 14.39
N PRO A 18 -31.89 -15.89 13.26
CA PRO A 18 -31.19 -14.68 12.93
C PRO A 18 -32.25 -13.59 12.74
N MET A 19 -32.29 -12.60 13.64
CA MET A 19 -32.94 -11.34 13.29
C MET A 19 -32.20 -10.83 12.05
N ALA A 20 -32.93 -10.77 10.94
CA ALA A 20 -32.42 -10.20 9.72
C ALA A 20 -32.31 -8.70 9.95
N ILE A 21 -31.10 -8.16 9.72
CA ILE A 21 -30.87 -6.72 9.65
C ILE A 21 -31.93 -6.14 8.71
N ALA A 22 -32.79 -5.26 9.23
CA ALA A 22 -33.73 -4.52 8.41
C ALA A 22 -32.93 -3.53 7.56
N GLN A 23 -32.35 -4.02 6.45
CA GLN A 23 -31.69 -3.19 5.46
C GLN A 23 -32.72 -2.21 4.90
N THR A 24 -32.38 -0.92 4.86
CA THR A 24 -33.26 0.08 4.27
C THR A 24 -33.42 -0.19 2.78
N ALA A 25 -34.68 -0.22 2.32
CA ALA A 25 -34.98 -0.31 0.91
C ALA A 25 -34.35 0.88 0.15
N PRO A 26 -33.84 0.66 -1.08
CA PRO A 26 -33.35 1.75 -1.90
C PRO A 26 -34.47 2.75 -2.21
N VAL A 27 -34.09 4.02 -2.37
CA VAL A 27 -34.97 5.10 -2.82
C VAL A 27 -35.44 4.83 -4.25
N ASP A 28 -34.53 4.33 -5.08
CA ASP A 28 -34.81 3.98 -6.47
C ASP A 28 -33.84 2.89 -6.96
N THR A 29 -34.23 2.12 -7.97
CA THR A 29 -33.39 1.06 -8.53
C THR A 29 -33.63 0.84 -10.02
N ILE A 30 -32.53 0.79 -10.77
CA ILE A 30 -32.48 0.38 -12.17
C ILE A 30 -31.92 -1.04 -12.21
N ASP A 31 -32.70 -1.98 -12.72
CA ASP A 31 -32.24 -3.34 -13.04
C ASP A 31 -32.03 -3.43 -14.55
N PHE A 32 -30.78 -3.57 -14.99
CA PHE A 32 -30.44 -3.63 -16.41
C PHE A 32 -30.92 -4.91 -17.09
N SER A 33 -31.28 -5.95 -16.33
CA SER A 33 -31.89 -7.16 -16.87
C SER A 33 -33.39 -7.02 -17.17
N GLN A 34 -34.03 -5.95 -16.68
CA GLN A 34 -35.47 -5.73 -16.79
C GLN A 34 -35.78 -4.57 -17.74
N GLU A 35 -36.31 -4.88 -18.92
CA GLU A 35 -36.65 -3.86 -19.93
C GLU A 35 -37.63 -2.80 -19.38
N ALA A 36 -38.59 -3.21 -18.54
CA ALA A 36 -39.52 -2.28 -17.91
C ALA A 36 -38.81 -1.29 -16.97
N SER A 37 -37.82 -1.76 -16.20
CA SER A 37 -37.00 -0.91 -15.34
C SER A 37 -36.14 0.04 -16.17
N MET A 38 -35.50 -0.46 -17.23
CA MET A 38 -34.75 0.39 -18.16
C MET A 38 -35.62 1.49 -18.79
N ARG A 39 -36.83 1.13 -19.24
CA ARG A 39 -37.77 2.06 -19.87
C ARG A 39 -38.27 3.13 -18.89
N SER A 40 -38.60 2.77 -17.64
CA SER A 40 -39.07 3.73 -16.64
C SER A 40 -38.02 4.78 -16.26
N HIS A 41 -36.73 4.44 -16.40
CA HIS A 41 -35.61 5.32 -16.10
C HIS A 41 -35.01 5.98 -17.35
N GLY A 42 -35.62 5.79 -18.52
CA GLY A 42 -35.13 6.35 -19.78
C GLY A 42 -33.70 5.91 -20.11
N VAL A 43 -33.36 4.65 -19.81
CA VAL A 43 -32.01 4.12 -20.03
C VAL A 43 -31.68 4.15 -21.52
N ALA A 44 -30.62 4.87 -21.88
CA ALA A 44 -30.10 4.98 -23.24
C ALA A 44 -28.65 4.49 -23.27
N VAL A 45 -28.41 3.40 -24.02
CA VAL A 45 -27.09 2.78 -24.18
C VAL A 45 -26.49 3.20 -25.51
N ALA A 46 -25.23 3.64 -25.49
CA ALA A 46 -24.43 3.92 -26.68
C ALA A 46 -23.19 3.01 -26.68
N ALA A 47 -23.02 2.21 -27.74
CA ALA A 47 -21.93 1.23 -27.89
C ALA A 47 -21.82 0.28 -26.68
N GLY A 48 -22.84 -0.56 -26.50
CA GLY A 48 -22.86 -1.59 -25.48
C GLY A 48 -24.04 -2.52 -25.65
N ALA A 49 -24.00 -3.66 -24.96
CA ALA A 49 -25.04 -4.68 -25.04
C ALA A 49 -25.22 -5.39 -23.69
N LEU A 50 -26.43 -5.92 -23.49
CA LEU A 50 -26.70 -6.89 -22.44
C LEU A 50 -26.12 -8.23 -22.87
N LEU A 51 -25.19 -8.75 -22.07
CA LEU A 51 -24.55 -10.03 -22.30
C LEU A 51 -24.67 -10.90 -21.05
N PRO A 52 -24.78 -12.24 -21.20
CA PRO A 52 -24.70 -13.15 -20.07
C PRO A 52 -23.38 -12.95 -19.30
N GLY A 53 -23.48 -12.88 -17.98
CA GLY A 53 -22.34 -12.71 -17.09
C GLY A 53 -22.46 -13.55 -15.82
N GLY A 54 -22.24 -12.93 -14.66
CA GLY A 54 -22.24 -13.59 -13.36
C GLY A 54 -23.51 -14.39 -13.12
N LEU A 55 -23.36 -15.68 -12.79
CA LEU A 55 -24.47 -16.63 -12.56
C LEU A 55 -25.47 -16.71 -13.75
N GLY A 56 -25.03 -16.41 -14.97
CA GLY A 56 -25.88 -16.37 -16.16
C GLY A 56 -26.82 -15.16 -16.24
N GLN A 57 -26.71 -14.19 -15.32
CA GLN A 57 -27.51 -12.97 -15.34
C GLN A 57 -27.03 -12.03 -16.45
N GLN A 58 -27.94 -11.26 -17.03
CA GLN A 58 -27.62 -10.26 -18.03
C GLN A 58 -26.93 -9.06 -17.37
N GLY A 59 -25.74 -8.72 -17.85
CA GLY A 59 -25.00 -7.52 -17.44
C GLY A 59 -24.75 -6.62 -18.64
N LEU A 60 -25.00 -5.33 -18.48
CA LEU A 60 -24.71 -4.34 -19.51
C LEU A 60 -23.18 -4.12 -19.59
N ARG A 61 -22.58 -4.43 -20.74
CA ARG A 61 -21.17 -4.15 -21.03
C ARG A 61 -21.07 -3.05 -22.07
N LEU A 62 -20.14 -2.13 -21.86
CA LEU A 62 -19.88 -1.00 -22.75
C LEU A 62 -18.62 -1.30 -23.56
N ASP A 63 -18.71 -1.19 -24.88
CA ASP A 63 -17.65 -1.56 -25.81
C ASP A 63 -16.68 -0.41 -26.08
N PRO A 64 -15.42 -0.68 -26.47
CA PRO A 64 -14.53 0.36 -26.99
C PRO A 64 -15.15 1.06 -28.20
N LEU A 65 -15.07 2.40 -28.26
CA LEU A 65 -15.58 3.14 -29.44
C LEU A 65 -14.64 3.03 -30.65
N LYS A 66 -13.34 2.84 -30.39
CA LYS A 66 -12.28 2.70 -31.39
C LYS A 66 -11.20 1.75 -30.85
N ALA A 67 -10.57 0.98 -31.74
CA ALA A 67 -9.60 -0.06 -31.34
C ALA A 67 -8.36 0.47 -30.60
N ASP A 68 -7.92 1.68 -30.92
CA ASP A 68 -6.77 2.37 -30.31
C ASP A 68 -7.19 3.56 -29.42
N GLY A 69 -8.49 3.77 -29.28
CA GLY A 69 -9.06 4.86 -28.47
C GLY A 69 -9.14 4.49 -26.99
N TRP A 70 -9.06 5.49 -26.12
CA TRP A 70 -9.29 5.31 -24.69
C TRP A 70 -10.76 5.35 -24.29
N GLN A 71 -11.63 5.84 -25.18
CA GLN A 71 -13.05 6.06 -24.92
C GLN A 71 -13.85 4.78 -25.20
N GLY A 72 -14.73 4.43 -24.26
CA GLY A 72 -15.72 3.37 -24.41
C GLY A 72 -17.13 3.92 -24.56
N GLY A 73 -18.08 2.98 -24.67
CA GLY A 73 -19.50 3.27 -24.67
C GLY A 73 -19.99 3.92 -23.38
N SER A 74 -21.27 4.26 -23.36
CA SER A 74 -21.90 4.89 -22.22
C SER A 74 -23.35 4.45 -22.02
N VAL A 75 -23.85 4.62 -20.80
CA VAL A 75 -25.26 4.44 -20.46
C VAL A 75 -25.77 5.66 -19.71
N ALA A 76 -26.77 6.34 -20.28
CA ALA A 76 -27.46 7.46 -19.67
C ALA A 76 -28.78 7.00 -19.05
N PHE A 77 -29.18 7.61 -17.94
CA PHE A 77 -30.39 7.27 -17.20
C PHE A 77 -30.85 8.42 -16.31
N LYS A 78 -32.12 8.39 -15.93
CA LYS A 78 -32.70 9.24 -14.90
C LYS A 78 -33.00 8.40 -13.66
N ILE A 79 -32.67 8.91 -12.48
CA ILE A 79 -32.89 8.19 -11.22
C ILE A 79 -33.43 9.14 -10.14
N ALA A 80 -34.27 8.65 -9.24
CA ALA A 80 -34.79 9.44 -8.14
C ALA A 80 -33.75 9.61 -7.03
N VAL A 81 -33.80 10.75 -6.36
CA VAL A 81 -32.93 11.13 -5.22
C VAL A 81 -33.79 11.79 -4.15
N VAL A 82 -33.29 11.79 -2.91
CA VAL A 82 -33.95 12.49 -1.81
C VAL A 82 -33.38 13.91 -1.71
N PRO A 83 -34.19 14.96 -1.86
CA PRO A 83 -33.71 16.33 -1.72
C PRO A 83 -33.18 16.57 -0.30
N ASP A 84 -32.12 17.38 -0.21
CA ASP A 84 -31.55 17.89 1.04
C ASP A 84 -31.07 16.81 2.03
N ARG A 85 -30.83 15.59 1.51
CA ARG A 85 -30.12 14.52 2.22
C ARG A 85 -28.89 14.10 1.42
N LEU A 86 -27.91 13.54 2.12
CA LEU A 86 -26.83 12.84 1.43
C LEU A 86 -27.41 11.60 0.75
N ASN A 87 -27.17 11.51 -0.56
CA ASN A 87 -27.55 10.36 -1.36
C ASN A 87 -26.29 9.58 -1.71
N TYR A 88 -26.41 8.28 -1.78
CA TYR A 88 -25.39 7.38 -2.30
C TYR A 88 -25.90 6.70 -3.56
N LEU A 89 -25.00 6.44 -4.50
CA LEU A 89 -25.26 5.60 -5.65
C LEU A 89 -24.43 4.33 -5.53
N SER A 90 -25.09 3.18 -5.63
CA SER A 90 -24.43 1.87 -5.67
C SER A 90 -24.62 1.21 -7.02
N VAL A 91 -23.53 0.63 -7.54
CA VAL A 91 -23.58 -0.26 -8.69
C VAL A 91 -23.33 -1.70 -8.26
N ARG A 92 -24.13 -2.62 -8.78
CA ARG A 92 -23.95 -4.06 -8.62
C ARG A 92 -23.10 -4.60 -9.76
N LEU A 93 -22.00 -5.25 -9.40
CA LEU A 93 -20.93 -5.68 -10.31
C LEU A 93 -20.58 -7.15 -10.05
N TRP A 94 -20.15 -7.86 -11.08
CA TRP A 94 -19.65 -9.23 -10.92
C TRP A 94 -18.20 -9.22 -10.44
N GLY A 95 -17.95 -9.86 -9.29
CA GLY A 95 -16.63 -9.93 -8.67
C GLY A 95 -15.66 -10.87 -9.37
N GLY A 96 -16.17 -11.77 -10.23
CA GLY A 96 -15.35 -12.65 -11.07
C GLY A 96 -14.82 -12.00 -12.35
N ASP A 97 -15.29 -10.80 -12.72
CA ASP A 97 -14.76 -10.08 -13.88
C ASP A 97 -13.35 -9.52 -13.57
N ALA A 98 -12.40 -9.74 -14.49
CA ALA A 98 -11.12 -9.05 -14.52
C ALA A 98 -11.09 -8.19 -15.79
N VAL A 99 -11.06 -6.87 -15.62
CA VAL A 99 -11.07 -5.89 -16.72
C VAL A 99 -10.14 -4.74 -16.37
N ASP A 100 -9.43 -4.21 -17.37
CA ASP A 100 -8.54 -3.06 -17.16
C ASP A 100 -9.26 -1.71 -17.19
N GLY A 101 -10.42 -1.65 -17.86
CA GLY A 101 -11.15 -0.41 -18.07
C GLY A 101 -11.75 0.15 -16.79
N ASN A 102 -11.91 1.48 -16.75
CA ASN A 102 -12.56 2.19 -15.65
C ASN A 102 -13.98 2.58 -16.02
N LEU A 103 -14.83 2.77 -15.01
CA LEU A 103 -16.16 3.37 -15.14
C LEU A 103 -16.15 4.75 -14.49
N ILE A 104 -16.62 5.76 -15.23
CA ILE A 104 -16.68 7.15 -14.79
C ILE A 104 -18.13 7.58 -14.71
N LEU A 105 -18.55 8.10 -13.56
CA LEU A 105 -19.90 8.60 -13.35
C LEU A 105 -19.97 10.08 -13.72
N PHE A 106 -21.04 10.45 -14.42
CA PHE A 106 -21.43 11.83 -14.68
C PHE A 106 -22.85 12.05 -14.16
N CYS A 107 -23.10 13.17 -13.51
CA CYS A 107 -24.46 13.58 -13.13
C CYS A 107 -24.64 15.08 -13.39
N GLY A 108 -25.77 15.45 -14.01
CA GLY A 108 -26.02 16.83 -14.44
C GLY A 108 -24.97 17.36 -15.41
N GLY A 109 -24.41 16.50 -16.28
CA GLY A 109 -23.38 16.85 -17.26
C GLY A 109 -21.95 17.01 -16.68
N LYS A 110 -21.76 16.78 -15.38
CA LYS A 110 -20.46 16.91 -14.71
C LYS A 110 -19.92 15.55 -14.26
N GLN A 111 -18.61 15.36 -14.34
CA GLN A 111 -17.95 14.16 -13.81
C GLN A 111 -18.03 14.17 -12.28
N VAL A 112 -18.46 13.06 -11.68
CA VAL A 112 -18.42 12.86 -10.23
C VAL A 112 -17.07 12.23 -9.89
N GLY A 113 -16.31 12.91 -9.03
CA GLY A 113 -15.00 12.46 -8.63
C GLY A 113 -13.89 12.74 -9.63
N ASP A 114 -12.64 12.77 -9.14
CA ASP A 114 -11.46 12.87 -10.00
C ASP A 114 -10.88 11.48 -10.32
N ARG A 115 -10.09 11.41 -11.40
CA ARG A 115 -9.62 10.11 -11.93
C ARG A 115 -8.39 9.53 -11.22
N LEU A 116 -7.74 10.25 -10.30
CA LEU A 116 -6.47 9.81 -9.71
C LEU A 116 -6.35 10.22 -8.24
N LEU A 117 -6.47 9.21 -7.37
CA LEU A 117 -6.27 9.35 -5.92
C LEU A 117 -7.21 10.39 -5.29
N SER A 118 -8.50 10.34 -5.65
CA SER A 118 -9.53 11.27 -5.17
C SER A 118 -10.20 10.78 -3.89
N ASP A 119 -10.77 11.70 -3.12
CA ASP A 119 -11.73 11.41 -2.05
C ASP A 119 -13.06 10.91 -2.63
N HIS A 120 -13.52 11.52 -3.73
CA HIS A 120 -14.56 10.99 -4.61
C HIS A 120 -13.90 10.24 -5.76
N ASP A 121 -13.56 8.96 -5.58
CA ASP A 121 -12.89 8.17 -6.63
C ASP A 121 -13.75 7.94 -7.87
N ALA A 122 -13.08 7.53 -8.97
CA ALA A 122 -13.75 6.95 -10.13
C ALA A 122 -14.74 5.85 -9.71
N PHE A 123 -15.87 5.79 -10.43
CA PHE A 123 -17.02 4.97 -10.05
C PHE A 123 -16.68 3.48 -9.99
N ASP A 124 -15.86 2.99 -10.92
CA ASP A 124 -15.13 1.73 -10.79
C ASP A 124 -13.72 1.86 -11.38
N PHE A 125 -12.72 1.34 -10.66
CA PHE A 125 -11.41 1.05 -11.24
C PHE A 125 -11.41 -0.42 -11.63
N GLY A 126 -11.01 -0.72 -12.86
CA GLY A 126 -10.87 -2.09 -13.32
C GLY A 126 -9.98 -2.94 -12.39
N SER A 127 -10.09 -4.25 -12.51
CA SER A 127 -9.28 -5.22 -11.76
C SER A 127 -8.49 -6.13 -12.70
N HIS A 128 -7.23 -6.39 -12.33
CA HIS A 128 -6.35 -7.32 -13.06
C HIS A 128 -6.68 -8.79 -12.77
N ALA A 129 -7.41 -9.02 -11.67
CA ALA A 129 -7.84 -10.34 -11.22
C ALA A 129 -9.27 -10.26 -10.67
N ALA A 130 -9.90 -11.42 -10.45
CA ALA A 130 -11.20 -11.50 -9.82
C ALA A 130 -11.14 -11.04 -8.35
N GLN A 131 -11.92 -10.02 -8.01
CA GLN A 131 -11.94 -9.43 -6.66
C GLN A 131 -12.79 -10.26 -5.68
N PHE A 132 -13.95 -10.74 -6.14
CA PHE A 132 -14.86 -11.59 -5.37
C PHE A 132 -15.31 -12.78 -6.24
N PRO A 133 -14.45 -13.78 -6.46
CA PRO A 133 -14.74 -14.90 -7.35
C PRO A 133 -16.03 -15.64 -6.96
N GLY A 134 -16.97 -15.77 -7.90
CA GLY A 134 -18.24 -16.48 -7.68
C GLY A 134 -19.36 -15.64 -7.05
N ALA A 135 -19.11 -14.37 -6.75
CA ALA A 135 -20.10 -13.49 -6.14
C ALA A 135 -20.19 -12.11 -6.79
N PHE A 136 -21.34 -11.48 -6.63
CA PHE A 136 -21.53 -10.06 -6.88
C PHE A 136 -20.97 -9.25 -5.71
N PHE A 137 -20.60 -8.01 -6.02
CA PHE A 137 -20.28 -6.99 -5.05
C PHE A 137 -20.91 -5.67 -5.44
N TYR A 138 -21.01 -4.76 -4.47
CA TYR A 138 -21.54 -3.43 -4.72
C TYR A 138 -20.48 -2.40 -4.43
N ARG A 139 -20.33 -1.47 -5.36
CA ARG A 139 -19.49 -0.30 -5.23
C ARG A 139 -20.37 0.91 -4.97
N THR A 140 -20.19 1.53 -3.81
CA THR A 140 -21.03 2.64 -3.33
C THR A 140 -20.22 3.92 -3.27
N THR A 141 -20.75 4.99 -3.85
CA THR A 141 -20.17 6.34 -3.77
C THR A 141 -21.18 7.32 -3.19
N ALA A 142 -20.69 8.28 -2.39
CA ALA A 142 -21.46 9.44 -1.95
C ALA A 142 -21.64 10.41 -3.12
N LEU A 143 -22.89 10.76 -3.45
CA LEU A 143 -23.17 11.74 -4.48
C LEU A 143 -22.93 13.16 -3.94
N PRO A 144 -22.20 14.02 -4.67
CA PRO A 144 -21.99 15.41 -4.25
C PRO A 144 -23.31 16.16 -4.08
N ASN A 145 -23.42 16.96 -3.00
CA ASN A 145 -24.60 17.80 -2.77
C ASN A 145 -24.89 18.74 -3.95
N ALA A 146 -23.85 19.18 -4.67
CA ALA A 146 -23.98 20.05 -5.84
C ALA A 146 -24.86 19.45 -6.95
N VAL A 147 -25.00 18.12 -7.02
CA VAL A 147 -25.83 17.46 -8.04
C VAL A 147 -27.20 17.02 -7.52
N THR A 148 -27.41 16.89 -6.21
CA THR A 148 -28.65 16.35 -5.61
C THR A 148 -29.49 17.35 -4.82
N LYS A 149 -28.90 18.43 -4.28
CA LYS A 149 -29.59 19.38 -3.39
C LYS A 149 -30.82 20.00 -4.05
N GLY A 150 -31.96 20.01 -3.33
CA GLY A 150 -33.24 20.52 -3.83
C GLY A 150 -33.85 19.75 -5.01
N ARG A 151 -33.33 18.58 -5.38
CA ARG A 151 -33.82 17.76 -6.50
C ARG A 151 -34.44 16.47 -5.99
N THR A 152 -35.47 16.01 -6.68
CA THR A 152 -36.11 14.70 -6.45
C THR A 152 -35.69 13.65 -7.49
N SER A 153 -35.04 14.08 -8.56
CA SER A 153 -34.48 13.21 -9.60
C SER A 153 -33.33 13.91 -10.31
N ILE A 154 -32.37 13.13 -10.80
CA ILE A 154 -31.20 13.60 -11.53
C ILE A 154 -31.00 12.78 -12.81
N GLU A 155 -30.38 13.41 -13.80
CA GLU A 155 -29.87 12.74 -15.00
C GLU A 155 -28.41 12.40 -14.78
N CYS A 156 -28.06 11.14 -15.01
CA CYS A 156 -26.70 10.65 -14.90
C CYS A 156 -26.32 9.82 -16.12
N ARG A 157 -25.01 9.59 -16.26
CA ARG A 157 -24.42 8.78 -17.31
C ARG A 157 -23.17 8.11 -16.79
N ILE A 158 -22.97 6.86 -17.16
CA ILE A 158 -21.72 6.14 -16.89
C ILE A 158 -20.98 5.99 -18.22
N GLU A 159 -19.70 6.37 -18.25
CA GLU A 159 -18.79 6.13 -19.38
C GLU A 159 -17.78 5.05 -19.04
N ALA A 160 -17.50 4.16 -19.98
CA ALA A 160 -16.34 3.28 -19.90
C ALA A 160 -15.11 3.95 -20.52
N THR A 161 -13.94 3.67 -19.94
CA THR A 161 -12.65 4.19 -20.43
C THR A 161 -11.54 3.16 -20.26
N GLY A 162 -10.43 3.30 -20.98
CA GLY A 162 -9.22 2.51 -20.73
C GLY A 162 -8.55 2.87 -19.38
N PRO A 163 -7.56 2.09 -18.95
CA PRO A 163 -6.87 2.32 -17.69
C PRO A 163 -6.02 3.60 -17.71
N ILE A 164 -5.55 4.03 -16.54
CA ILE A 164 -4.59 5.13 -16.40
C ILE A 164 -3.21 4.62 -15.97
N PHE A 165 -2.16 5.34 -16.37
CA PHE A 165 -0.79 5.20 -15.85
C PHE A 165 -0.41 6.44 -15.05
N SER A 166 -0.52 6.32 -13.72
CA SER A 166 -0.43 7.44 -12.77
C SER A 166 0.92 8.17 -12.76
N TYR A 167 2.00 7.59 -13.28
CA TYR A 167 3.32 8.23 -13.33
C TYR A 167 3.56 9.08 -14.59
N ALA A 168 2.67 9.04 -15.58
CA ALA A 168 2.80 9.88 -16.76
C ALA A 168 2.34 11.31 -16.50
N GLU A 169 3.02 12.27 -17.11
CA GLU A 169 2.66 13.70 -17.12
C GLU A 169 2.05 14.14 -18.45
N ASP A 170 2.16 13.32 -19.50
CA ASP A 170 1.54 13.57 -20.82
C ASP A 170 0.22 12.81 -20.94
N PHE A 171 -0.80 13.41 -21.56
CA PHE A 171 -2.13 12.80 -21.68
C PHE A 171 -2.11 11.40 -22.32
N ASP A 172 -1.47 11.23 -23.47
CA ASP A 172 -1.42 9.94 -24.20
C ASP A 172 -0.68 8.84 -23.43
N LYS A 173 0.27 9.23 -22.57
CA LYS A 173 0.95 8.28 -21.69
C LYS A 173 0.13 8.00 -20.43
N PHE A 174 -0.66 8.98 -19.98
CA PHE A 174 -1.51 8.88 -18.80
C PHE A 174 -2.75 8.04 -19.07
N GLN A 175 -3.54 8.39 -20.08
CA GLN A 175 -4.78 7.72 -20.44
C GLN A 175 -4.50 6.65 -21.51
N LYS A 176 -4.71 5.38 -21.17
CA LYS A 176 -4.46 4.25 -22.09
C LYS A 176 -5.70 3.85 -22.87
N ALA A 177 -5.48 3.16 -23.98
CA ALA A 177 -6.53 2.60 -24.82
C ALA A 177 -7.43 1.62 -24.03
N MET A 178 -8.71 1.61 -24.37
CA MET A 178 -9.66 0.62 -23.86
C MET A 178 -9.62 -0.60 -24.80
N THR A 179 -8.95 -1.67 -24.36
CA THR A 179 -8.67 -2.83 -25.23
C THR A 179 -9.77 -3.90 -25.21
N GLY A 180 -10.77 -3.76 -24.35
CA GLY A 180 -11.90 -4.67 -24.26
C GLY A 180 -13.11 -4.03 -23.57
N PRO A 181 -14.26 -4.74 -23.53
CA PRO A 181 -15.48 -4.22 -22.92
C PRO A 181 -15.32 -3.89 -21.43
N SER A 182 -16.18 -3.00 -20.92
CA SER A 182 -16.23 -2.66 -19.51
C SER A 182 -16.64 -3.85 -18.63
N ARG A 183 -16.45 -3.70 -17.31
CA ARG A 183 -17.13 -4.56 -16.34
C ARG A 183 -18.63 -4.52 -16.58
N GLY A 184 -19.32 -5.65 -16.37
CA GLY A 184 -20.77 -5.70 -16.49
C GLY A 184 -21.48 -4.90 -15.40
N LEU A 185 -22.41 -4.03 -15.81
CA LEU A 185 -23.33 -3.29 -14.96
C LEU A 185 -24.63 -4.07 -14.83
N TYR A 186 -25.03 -4.49 -13.62
CA TYR A 186 -26.23 -5.32 -13.43
C TYR A 186 -27.40 -4.55 -12.83
N ALA A 187 -27.11 -3.68 -11.86
CA ALA A 187 -28.10 -2.81 -11.27
C ALA A 187 -27.47 -1.54 -10.72
N LEU A 188 -28.27 -0.48 -10.63
CA LEU A 188 -27.96 0.76 -9.93
C LEU A 188 -29.03 1.02 -8.88
N SER A 189 -28.63 1.48 -7.70
CA SER A 189 -29.56 1.83 -6.62
C SER A 189 -29.14 3.12 -5.94
N VAL A 190 -30.10 4.02 -5.73
CA VAL A 190 -29.92 5.22 -4.89
C VAL A 190 -30.46 4.95 -3.50
N HIS A 191 -29.76 5.44 -2.48
CA HIS A 191 -30.17 5.31 -1.09
C HIS A 191 -29.61 6.44 -0.21
N THR A 192 -30.12 6.54 1.01
CA THR A 192 -29.68 7.54 2.02
C THR A 192 -28.99 6.91 3.23
N ASP A 193 -29.02 5.58 3.34
CA ASP A 193 -28.17 4.79 4.25
C ASP A 193 -27.12 4.09 3.39
N PRO A 194 -25.81 4.29 3.64
CA PRO A 194 -24.75 3.71 2.82
C PRO A 194 -24.75 2.17 2.77
N TRP A 195 -25.51 1.48 3.64
CA TRP A 195 -25.73 0.04 3.68
C TRP A 195 -27.16 -0.34 3.26
N ALA A 196 -27.51 -0.10 2.00
CA ALA A 196 -28.81 -0.53 1.44
C ALA A 196 -28.80 -1.93 0.83
N THR A 197 -29.99 -2.53 0.70
CA THR A 197 -30.19 -3.76 -0.08
C THR A 197 -29.89 -3.53 -1.56
N GLY A 198 -29.49 -4.59 -2.24
CA GLY A 198 -29.61 -4.65 -3.68
C GLY A 198 -31.06 -4.70 -4.17
N PRO A 199 -31.26 -4.91 -5.50
CA PRO A 199 -32.58 -5.23 -6.04
C PRO A 199 -33.22 -6.39 -5.28
N ALA A 200 -34.52 -6.28 -5.01
CA ALA A 200 -35.26 -7.32 -4.28
C ALA A 200 -35.14 -8.68 -5.00
N GLY A 201 -34.78 -9.73 -4.26
CA GLY A 201 -34.60 -11.07 -4.81
C GLY A 201 -33.33 -11.28 -5.63
N ALA A 202 -32.40 -10.32 -5.66
CA ALA A 202 -31.12 -10.49 -6.35
C ALA A 202 -30.33 -11.69 -5.82
N ASN A 203 -29.91 -12.57 -6.73
CA ASN A 203 -28.99 -13.66 -6.42
C ASN A 203 -27.55 -13.16 -6.55
N ASP A 204 -26.93 -12.80 -5.42
CA ASP A 204 -25.56 -12.30 -5.35
C ASP A 204 -24.48 -13.40 -5.37
N GLY A 205 -24.88 -14.67 -5.38
CA GLY A 205 -23.95 -15.78 -5.27
C GLY A 205 -23.18 -15.78 -3.94
N VAL A 206 -22.15 -16.61 -3.88
CA VAL A 206 -21.28 -16.73 -2.71
C VAL A 206 -19.84 -16.86 -3.17
N ILE A 207 -18.92 -16.29 -2.41
CA ILE A 207 -17.49 -16.53 -2.67
C ILE A 207 -17.24 -18.00 -2.37
N MET A 208 -16.84 -18.73 -3.40
CA MET A 208 -16.55 -20.15 -3.26
C MET A 208 -15.21 -20.33 -2.54
N PRO A 209 -15.11 -21.27 -1.59
CA PRO A 209 -13.83 -21.62 -1.00
C PRO A 209 -12.84 -22.01 -2.10
N ALA A 210 -11.72 -21.30 -2.15
CA ALA A 210 -10.69 -21.55 -3.14
C ALA A 210 -10.05 -22.93 -2.88
N PRO A 211 -9.95 -23.80 -3.90
CA PRO A 211 -9.23 -25.06 -3.77
C PRO A 211 -7.76 -24.78 -3.51
N LEU A 212 -7.11 -25.65 -2.75
CA LEU A 212 -5.64 -25.66 -2.68
C LEU A 212 -5.08 -25.93 -4.08
N ARG A 213 -3.91 -25.36 -4.35
CA ARG A 213 -3.14 -25.72 -5.53
C ARG A 213 -2.70 -27.19 -5.39
N GLU A 214 -2.73 -27.92 -6.50
CA GLU A 214 -2.32 -29.32 -6.51
C GLU A 214 -0.85 -29.48 -6.11
N GLY A 215 -0.54 -30.60 -5.44
CA GLY A 215 0.77 -30.85 -4.83
C GLY A 215 0.89 -30.24 -3.43
N LEU A 216 1.58 -30.96 -2.53
CA LEU A 216 1.90 -30.42 -1.22
C LEU A 216 2.99 -29.37 -1.37
N GLY A 217 2.66 -28.12 -1.08
CA GLY A 217 3.65 -27.07 -1.01
C GLY A 217 4.61 -27.36 0.15
N ARG A 218 5.88 -27.53 -0.19
CA ARG A 218 6.95 -27.88 0.75
C ARG A 218 8.29 -27.37 0.22
N ILE A 219 9.20 -27.04 1.14
CA ILE A 219 10.59 -26.76 0.80
C ILE A 219 11.38 -28.06 0.99
N ALA A 220 11.56 -28.79 -0.09
CA ALA A 220 12.39 -30.00 -0.12
C ALA A 220 13.08 -30.13 -1.50
N PRO A 221 14.25 -30.77 -1.57
CA PRO A 221 14.87 -31.09 -2.86
C PRO A 221 13.90 -31.87 -3.76
N ASN A 222 13.78 -31.45 -5.03
CA ASN A 222 12.91 -32.07 -6.03
C ASN A 222 11.41 -32.02 -5.70
N ALA A 223 10.97 -31.19 -4.75
CA ALA A 223 9.54 -30.90 -4.62
C ALA A 223 9.04 -30.18 -5.89
N PRO A 224 7.79 -30.43 -6.32
CA PRO A 224 7.22 -29.68 -7.45
C PRO A 224 7.36 -28.17 -7.24
N GLY A 225 7.88 -27.45 -8.23
CA GLY A 225 8.13 -26.01 -8.19
C GLY A 225 9.52 -25.61 -7.67
N SER A 226 10.23 -26.48 -6.94
CA SER A 226 11.56 -26.17 -6.38
C SER A 226 12.65 -25.95 -7.44
N GLU A 227 12.41 -26.39 -8.68
CA GLU A 227 13.26 -26.12 -9.84
C GLU A 227 13.46 -24.62 -10.11
N VAL A 228 12.55 -23.76 -9.63
CA VAL A 228 12.69 -22.29 -9.74
C VAL A 228 13.95 -21.78 -9.03
N LEU A 229 14.43 -22.45 -7.97
CA LEU A 229 15.67 -22.08 -7.30
C LEU A 229 16.89 -22.26 -8.21
N SER A 230 16.91 -23.33 -9.01
CA SER A 230 17.96 -23.57 -10.01
C SER A 230 17.89 -22.53 -11.14
N GLN A 231 16.69 -22.10 -11.54
CA GLN A 231 16.50 -21.04 -12.54
C GLN A 231 16.96 -19.67 -12.00
N ILE A 232 16.62 -19.35 -10.75
CA ILE A 232 17.10 -18.14 -10.06
C ILE A 232 18.62 -18.14 -9.99
N ARG A 233 19.22 -19.26 -9.55
CA ARG A 233 20.68 -19.42 -9.52
C ARG A 233 21.30 -19.15 -10.90
N ALA A 234 20.77 -19.79 -11.95
CA ALA A 234 21.28 -19.62 -13.30
C ALA A 234 21.15 -18.17 -13.80
N ARG A 235 20.05 -17.49 -13.47
CA ARG A 235 19.86 -16.06 -13.76
C ARG A 235 20.88 -15.18 -13.06
N LEU A 236 21.14 -15.43 -11.78
CA LEU A 236 22.13 -14.69 -10.97
C LEU A 236 23.55 -14.92 -11.50
N GLU A 237 23.95 -16.18 -11.71
CA GLU A 237 25.27 -16.54 -12.26
C GLU A 237 25.46 -16.01 -13.70
N GLY A 238 24.42 -16.05 -14.53
CA GLY A 238 24.43 -15.45 -15.86
C GLY A 238 24.57 -13.93 -15.85
N ALA A 239 23.94 -13.24 -14.88
CA ALA A 239 24.10 -11.81 -14.70
C ALA A 239 25.52 -11.45 -14.27
N VAL A 240 26.13 -12.22 -13.35
CA VAL A 240 27.55 -12.07 -12.98
C VAL A 240 28.44 -12.18 -14.22
N GLU A 241 28.31 -13.24 -15.00
CA GLU A 241 29.11 -13.44 -16.21
C GLU A 241 28.91 -12.33 -17.25
N GLY A 242 27.69 -11.80 -17.39
CA GLY A 242 27.40 -10.65 -18.23
C GLY A 242 28.13 -9.38 -17.77
N LEU A 243 28.12 -9.10 -16.46
CA LEU A 243 28.79 -7.94 -15.88
C LEU A 243 30.32 -8.04 -15.97
N LEU A 244 30.89 -9.23 -15.80
CA LEU A 244 32.34 -9.46 -15.96
C LEU A 244 32.83 -9.21 -17.39
N LYS A 245 31.95 -9.29 -18.39
CA LYS A 245 32.26 -9.05 -19.82
C LYS A 245 31.88 -7.66 -20.31
N ALA A 246 31.22 -6.85 -19.47
CA ALA A 246 30.68 -5.55 -19.85
C ALA A 246 31.80 -4.60 -20.31
N GLN A 247 31.61 -3.98 -21.49
CA GLN A 247 32.52 -2.98 -22.06
C GLN A 247 32.12 -1.54 -21.71
N ARG A 248 31.30 -1.37 -20.66
CA ARG A 248 30.80 -0.09 -20.15
C ARG A 248 31.07 0.03 -18.65
N PRO A 249 31.07 1.25 -18.10
CA PRO A 249 31.00 1.43 -16.64
C PRO A 249 29.80 0.68 -16.06
N LEU A 250 30.02 0.07 -14.90
CA LEU A 250 28.95 -0.59 -14.14
C LEU A 250 28.16 0.45 -13.34
N GLY A 251 26.87 0.20 -13.16
CA GLY A 251 26.03 0.96 -12.25
C GLY A 251 26.31 0.61 -10.78
N GLN A 252 25.93 1.48 -9.86
CA GLN A 252 26.22 1.30 -8.43
C GLN A 252 25.62 0.00 -7.86
N HIS A 253 24.37 -0.32 -8.23
CA HIS A 253 23.73 -1.55 -7.78
C HIS A 253 24.32 -2.80 -8.45
N GLU A 254 24.92 -2.68 -9.64
CA GLU A 254 25.66 -3.79 -10.26
C GLU A 254 26.94 -4.08 -9.48
N ILE A 255 27.64 -3.04 -9.03
CA ILE A 255 28.81 -3.15 -8.15
C ILE A 255 28.42 -3.81 -6.82
N SER A 256 27.36 -3.33 -6.15
CA SER A 256 26.89 -3.92 -4.89
C SER A 256 26.43 -5.37 -5.04
N PHE A 257 25.79 -5.70 -6.16
CA PHE A 257 25.41 -7.07 -6.49
C PHE A 257 26.63 -7.99 -6.60
N LEU A 258 27.67 -7.57 -7.32
CA LEU A 258 28.92 -8.36 -7.42
C LEU A 258 29.60 -8.50 -6.06
N ALA A 259 29.60 -7.43 -5.24
CA ALA A 259 30.18 -7.46 -3.89
C ALA A 259 29.48 -8.49 -3.01
N GLN A 260 28.14 -8.51 -3.01
CA GLN A 260 27.37 -9.48 -2.26
C GLN A 260 27.47 -10.91 -2.82
N MET A 261 27.58 -11.08 -4.15
CA MET A 261 27.79 -12.41 -4.75
C MET A 261 29.06 -13.11 -4.26
N ARG A 262 30.11 -12.36 -3.89
CA ARG A 262 31.34 -12.92 -3.28
C ARG A 262 31.08 -13.70 -1.99
N HIS A 263 29.93 -13.49 -1.34
CA HIS A 263 29.57 -14.14 -0.07
C HIS A 263 28.47 -15.20 -0.22
N LYS A 264 28.06 -15.55 -1.45
CA LYS A 264 27.02 -16.55 -1.71
C LYS A 264 27.62 -17.96 -1.84
N SER A 265 27.63 -18.71 -0.74
CA SER A 265 28.22 -20.05 -0.64
C SER A 265 27.63 -21.08 -1.60
N TRP A 266 26.37 -20.90 -2.04
CA TRP A 266 25.74 -21.77 -3.02
C TRP A 266 26.25 -21.55 -4.45
N SER A 267 26.87 -20.40 -4.77
CA SER A 267 27.42 -20.13 -6.10
C SER A 267 28.90 -20.45 -6.18
N LYS A 268 29.30 -21.09 -7.28
CA LYS A 268 30.72 -21.35 -7.59
C LYS A 268 31.50 -20.08 -7.94
N LEU A 269 30.79 -19.01 -8.32
CA LEU A 269 31.39 -17.72 -8.67
C LEU A 269 31.79 -16.89 -7.46
N SER A 270 31.33 -17.24 -6.25
CA SER A 270 31.63 -16.46 -5.02
C SER A 270 33.13 -16.27 -4.77
N GLY A 271 33.96 -17.28 -5.09
CA GLY A 271 35.41 -17.21 -4.99
C GLY A 271 36.14 -16.72 -6.24
N ASP A 272 35.43 -16.25 -7.28
CA ASP A 272 36.06 -15.82 -8.53
C ASP A 272 36.82 -14.50 -8.34
N PRO A 273 38.16 -14.47 -8.53
CA PRO A 273 38.97 -13.26 -8.32
C PRO A 273 38.60 -12.11 -9.27
N ARG A 274 37.98 -12.41 -10.43
CA ARG A 274 37.52 -11.40 -11.39
C ARG A 274 36.48 -10.47 -10.78
N LEU A 275 35.64 -10.97 -9.86
CA LEU A 275 34.60 -10.16 -9.19
C LEU A 275 35.21 -8.94 -8.51
N LEU A 276 36.23 -9.15 -7.67
CA LEU A 276 36.86 -8.07 -6.92
C LEU A 276 37.53 -7.06 -7.85
N ALA A 277 38.22 -7.53 -8.90
CA ALA A 277 38.84 -6.66 -9.89
C ALA A 277 37.81 -5.79 -10.63
N THR A 278 36.68 -6.37 -11.04
CA THR A 278 35.59 -5.65 -11.70
C THR A 278 34.92 -4.64 -10.76
N ILE A 279 34.74 -4.98 -9.49
CA ILE A 279 34.20 -4.06 -8.47
C ILE A 279 35.12 -2.85 -8.30
N VAL A 280 36.42 -3.08 -8.09
CA VAL A 280 37.42 -2.00 -7.92
C VAL A 280 37.45 -1.10 -9.15
N LYS A 281 37.44 -1.68 -10.36
CA LYS A 281 37.36 -0.89 -11.60
C LYS A 281 36.08 -0.05 -11.67
N GLY A 282 34.93 -0.61 -11.29
CA GLY A 282 33.66 0.13 -11.27
C GLY A 282 33.68 1.31 -10.28
N MET A 283 34.32 1.12 -9.12
CA MET A 283 34.54 2.22 -8.16
C MET A 283 35.47 3.30 -8.73
N ASP A 284 36.53 2.92 -9.45
CA ASP A 284 37.41 3.86 -10.18
C ASP A 284 36.64 4.66 -11.23
N ASP A 285 35.74 4.02 -11.98
CA ASP A 285 34.90 4.68 -12.98
C ASP A 285 33.99 5.76 -12.34
N PHE A 286 33.44 5.49 -11.15
CA PHE A 286 32.65 6.49 -10.39
C PHE A 286 33.51 7.60 -9.81
N ALA A 287 34.70 7.29 -9.31
CA ALA A 287 35.66 8.30 -8.86
C ALA A 287 36.02 9.25 -10.02
N ALA A 288 36.29 8.72 -11.22
CA ALA A 288 36.57 9.52 -12.40
C ALA A 288 35.37 10.37 -12.84
N ALA A 289 34.15 9.81 -12.78
CA ALA A 289 32.92 10.56 -13.07
C ALA A 289 32.73 11.73 -12.10
N TYR A 290 32.93 11.49 -10.80
CA TYR A 290 32.83 12.52 -9.76
C TYR A 290 33.91 13.59 -9.90
N ALA A 291 35.15 13.20 -10.23
CA ALA A 291 36.24 14.15 -10.47
C ALA A 291 35.94 15.09 -11.64
N LYS A 292 35.20 14.61 -12.65
CA LYS A 292 34.75 15.42 -13.81
C LYS A 292 33.57 16.31 -13.46
N ASP A 293 32.61 15.79 -12.71
CA ASP A 293 31.39 16.50 -12.32
C ASP A 293 30.98 16.12 -10.88
N PRO A 294 31.32 16.95 -9.88
CA PRO A 294 30.94 16.68 -8.50
C PRO A 294 29.43 16.69 -8.25
N THR A 295 28.62 17.25 -9.16
CA THR A 295 27.17 17.38 -8.97
C THR A 295 26.44 16.04 -9.10
N ILE A 296 27.10 15.00 -9.61
CA ILE A 296 26.51 13.65 -9.72
C ILE A 296 26.14 13.04 -8.37
N VAL A 297 26.69 13.53 -7.24
CA VAL A 297 26.24 13.14 -5.88
C VAL A 297 24.76 13.43 -5.65
N ARG A 298 24.19 14.38 -6.39
CA ARG A 298 22.79 14.82 -6.29
C ARG A 298 21.85 14.01 -7.19
N TYR A 299 22.40 13.44 -8.26
CA TYR A 299 21.63 12.73 -9.28
C TYR A 299 22.55 11.76 -10.05
N GLU A 300 22.53 10.48 -9.68
CA GLU A 300 23.31 9.43 -10.32
C GLU A 300 22.40 8.46 -11.09
N LYS A 301 22.40 8.59 -12.42
CA LYS A 301 21.44 7.98 -13.34
C LYS A 301 21.47 6.44 -13.41
N SER A 302 22.50 5.78 -12.87
CA SER A 302 22.60 4.31 -12.88
C SER A 302 21.69 3.64 -11.85
N THR A 303 21.17 4.41 -10.89
CA THR A 303 20.20 3.91 -9.91
C THR A 303 18.75 4.19 -10.35
N TRP A 304 17.79 3.43 -9.84
CA TRP A 304 16.36 3.57 -10.21
C TRP A 304 15.70 4.84 -9.65
N ASN A 305 16.31 5.46 -8.64
CA ASN A 305 15.92 6.77 -8.10
C ASN A 305 17.20 7.60 -7.93
N PRO A 306 17.68 8.24 -9.02
CA PRO A 306 19.01 8.83 -9.11
C PRO A 306 19.41 9.78 -7.98
N ASP A 307 18.45 10.43 -7.37
CA ASP A 307 18.61 11.43 -6.32
C ASP A 307 18.47 10.87 -4.89
N TRP A 308 18.26 9.55 -4.71
CA TRP A 308 17.95 8.96 -3.41
C TRP A 308 19.12 8.17 -2.79
N PHE A 309 19.97 7.58 -3.62
CA PHE A 309 20.98 6.63 -3.15
C PHE A 309 22.36 7.26 -2.87
N GLY A 310 22.64 8.42 -3.48
CA GLY A 310 23.98 9.00 -3.50
C GLY A 310 25.02 7.97 -3.95
N PHE A 311 26.14 7.89 -3.22
CA PHE A 311 27.17 6.85 -3.34
C PHE A 311 27.10 5.76 -2.26
N GLY A 312 25.96 5.65 -1.58
CA GLY A 312 25.68 4.64 -0.57
C GLY A 312 26.01 3.19 -0.95
N PRO A 313 25.53 2.70 -2.12
CA PRO A 313 25.81 1.33 -2.56
C PRO A 313 27.32 1.04 -2.72
N ILE A 314 28.13 2.04 -3.11
CA ILE A 314 29.59 1.93 -3.14
C ILE A 314 30.16 1.80 -1.72
N GLY A 315 29.71 2.66 -0.80
CA GLY A 315 30.12 2.61 0.60
C GLY A 315 29.78 1.28 1.28
N ALA A 316 28.58 0.74 1.02
CA ALA A 316 28.17 -0.58 1.48
C ALA A 316 29.06 -1.70 0.94
N SER A 317 29.45 -1.62 -0.33
CA SER A 317 30.32 -2.62 -0.98
C SER A 317 31.70 -2.66 -0.31
N LEU A 318 32.30 -1.49 -0.04
CA LEU A 318 33.57 -1.39 0.72
C LEU A 318 33.45 -1.97 2.13
N ALA A 319 32.35 -1.66 2.82
CA ALA A 319 32.10 -2.07 4.20
C ALA A 319 31.76 -3.55 4.37
N LEU A 320 31.39 -4.25 3.29
CA LEU A 320 31.03 -5.67 3.34
C LEU A 320 32.22 -6.58 3.62
N ASP A 321 33.39 -6.25 3.05
CA ASP A 321 34.63 -7.00 3.19
C ASP A 321 35.87 -6.07 3.11
N PRO A 322 36.12 -5.22 4.13
CA PRO A 322 37.19 -4.22 4.09
C PRO A 322 38.57 -4.81 3.82
N ALA A 323 38.82 -6.03 4.31
CA ALA A 323 40.09 -6.72 4.16
C ALA A 323 40.42 -7.03 2.69
N ALA A 324 39.41 -7.41 1.89
CA ALA A 324 39.62 -7.67 0.46
C ALA A 324 40.00 -6.42 -0.34
N TYR A 325 39.50 -5.25 0.05
CA TYR A 325 39.78 -3.99 -0.66
C TYR A 325 41.12 -3.36 -0.25
N ALA A 326 41.59 -3.60 0.99
CA ALA A 326 42.77 -2.94 1.55
C ALA A 326 44.01 -2.92 0.63
N PRO A 327 44.40 -4.00 -0.08
CA PRO A 327 45.56 -3.99 -0.99
C PRO A 327 45.44 -3.06 -2.20
N TYR A 328 44.23 -2.61 -2.54
CA TYR A 328 43.95 -1.77 -3.71
C TYR A 328 43.83 -0.28 -3.37
N LEU A 329 43.51 0.05 -2.11
CA LEU A 329 43.10 1.39 -1.71
C LEU A 329 44.22 2.44 -1.82
N ASP A 330 45.47 2.04 -1.59
CA ASP A 330 46.61 2.97 -1.60
C ASP A 330 47.30 3.07 -2.98
N GLN A 331 46.76 2.39 -3.99
CA GLN A 331 47.23 2.52 -5.36
C GLN A 331 46.73 3.84 -5.98
N GLU A 332 47.56 4.45 -6.82
CA GLU A 332 47.23 5.70 -7.49
C GLU A 332 46.35 5.52 -8.73
N ILE A 333 45.36 6.41 -8.87
CA ILE A 333 44.49 6.56 -10.03
C ILE A 333 44.57 7.99 -10.59
N ALA A 334 44.14 8.15 -11.84
CA ALA A 334 43.98 9.48 -12.43
C ALA A 334 42.92 10.29 -11.64
N TRP A 335 43.18 11.58 -11.49
CA TRP A 335 42.34 12.49 -10.72
C TRP A 335 42.23 13.86 -11.36
N LYS A 336 41.38 14.71 -10.77
CA LYS A 336 41.04 16.09 -11.18
C LYS A 336 42.21 16.82 -11.84
N ASN A 337 41.89 17.59 -12.89
CA ASN A 337 42.84 18.46 -13.59
C ASN A 337 44.11 17.74 -14.10
N GLY A 338 44.02 16.44 -14.41
CA GLY A 338 45.14 15.65 -14.89
C GLY A 338 46.12 15.19 -13.81
N GLY A 339 45.78 15.37 -12.53
CA GLY A 339 46.58 14.90 -11.39
C GLY A 339 46.44 13.39 -11.12
N ARG A 340 47.10 12.92 -10.06
CA ARG A 340 46.98 11.56 -9.53
C ARG A 340 46.65 11.62 -8.03
N THR A 341 45.91 10.64 -7.53
CA THR A 341 45.63 10.47 -6.09
C THR A 341 45.43 9.00 -5.78
N THR A 342 45.47 8.60 -4.51
CA THR A 342 45.15 7.22 -4.12
C THR A 342 43.65 6.95 -4.27
N ARG A 343 43.26 5.70 -4.56
CA ARG A 343 41.84 5.31 -4.53
C ARG A 343 41.17 5.67 -3.21
N ARG A 344 41.88 5.47 -2.10
CA ARG A 344 41.42 5.83 -0.76
C ARG A 344 40.99 7.28 -0.69
N ALA A 345 41.83 8.22 -1.13
CA ALA A 345 41.52 9.64 -1.10
C ALA A 345 40.38 10.02 -2.05
N ALA A 346 40.37 9.47 -3.27
CA ALA A 346 39.32 9.71 -4.26
C ALA A 346 37.94 9.23 -3.78
N TYR A 347 37.86 7.99 -3.30
CA TYR A 347 36.61 7.38 -2.83
C TYR A 347 36.12 8.09 -1.55
N LEU A 348 37.04 8.48 -0.66
CA LEU A 348 36.71 9.20 0.56
C LEU A 348 36.04 10.55 0.24
N GLU A 349 36.61 11.32 -0.69
CA GLU A 349 36.04 12.62 -1.08
C GLU A 349 34.62 12.45 -1.65
N MET A 350 34.43 11.46 -2.53
CA MET A 350 33.15 11.16 -3.17
C MET A 350 32.07 10.73 -2.15
N LEU A 351 32.41 9.82 -1.23
CA LEU A 351 31.49 9.31 -0.21
C LEU A 351 31.14 10.37 0.83
N LEU A 352 32.12 11.21 1.21
CA LEU A 352 31.86 12.37 2.04
C LEU A 352 30.87 13.29 1.33
N ALA A 353 31.16 13.75 0.11
CA ALA A 353 30.27 14.66 -0.61
C ALA A 353 28.81 14.14 -0.70
N SER A 354 28.64 12.83 -0.96
CA SER A 354 27.33 12.16 -0.94
C SER A 354 26.63 12.23 0.43
N ARG A 355 27.32 11.81 1.50
CA ARG A 355 26.77 11.79 2.87
C ARG A 355 26.36 13.19 3.35
N GLU A 356 27.21 14.18 3.09
CA GLU A 356 26.99 15.58 3.50
C GLU A 356 25.83 16.22 2.73
N TRP A 357 25.68 15.87 1.44
CA TRP A 357 24.54 16.32 0.64
C TRP A 357 23.23 15.73 1.16
N LEU A 358 23.16 14.40 1.34
CA LEU A 358 21.90 13.74 1.64
C LEU A 358 21.40 13.97 3.06
N ARG A 359 22.27 14.26 4.04
CA ARG A 359 21.80 14.65 5.38
C ARG A 359 21.01 15.96 5.41
N THR A 360 21.23 16.81 4.41
CA THR A 360 20.54 18.09 4.27
C THR A 360 19.42 18.03 3.24
N HIS A 361 19.19 16.87 2.59
CA HIS A 361 18.19 16.67 1.55
C HIS A 361 17.42 15.35 1.75
N ARG A 362 17.01 15.09 2.98
CA ARG A 362 16.20 13.93 3.39
C ARG A 362 14.80 13.97 2.79
N ARG A 363 14.05 12.89 2.98
CA ARG A 363 12.72 12.67 2.39
C ARG A 363 11.74 12.29 3.51
N PHE A 364 10.48 12.70 3.36
CA PHE A 364 9.45 12.51 4.39
C PHE A 364 8.74 11.14 4.28
N TYR A 365 8.28 10.75 3.10
CA TYR A 365 7.53 9.49 2.96
C TYR A 365 8.34 8.29 3.47
N THR A 366 7.68 7.36 4.17
CA THR A 366 8.33 6.32 4.98
C THR A 366 9.39 5.54 4.21
N ASN A 367 9.04 5.01 3.03
CA ASN A 367 9.99 4.28 2.17
C ASN A 367 11.11 5.19 1.62
N GLN A 368 10.83 6.45 1.33
CA GLN A 368 11.80 7.40 0.80
C GLN A 368 12.83 7.77 1.85
N SER A 369 12.41 8.03 3.10
CA SER A 369 13.32 8.25 4.23
C SER A 369 14.17 7.00 4.45
N MET A 370 13.56 5.80 4.46
CA MET A 370 14.30 4.53 4.60
C MET A 370 15.38 4.38 3.53
N ILE A 371 15.11 4.72 2.27
CA ILE A 371 16.10 4.62 1.20
C ILE A 371 17.21 5.68 1.37
N VAL A 372 16.86 6.94 1.56
CA VAL A 372 17.84 8.04 1.65
C VAL A 372 18.71 7.91 2.88
N ASP A 373 18.11 7.63 4.04
CA ASP A 373 18.80 7.54 5.31
C ASP A 373 19.70 6.29 5.37
N CYS A 374 19.23 5.17 4.81
CA CYS A 374 20.02 3.95 4.76
C CYS A 374 21.15 4.00 3.74
N PHE A 375 20.82 4.23 2.46
CA PHE A 375 21.83 4.20 1.40
C PHE A 375 22.63 5.49 1.40
N GLY A 376 21.95 6.61 1.24
CA GLY A 376 22.56 7.92 1.03
C GLY A 376 23.46 8.40 2.16
N ILE A 377 23.06 8.12 3.41
CA ILE A 377 23.73 8.62 4.60
C ILE A 377 24.50 7.51 5.32
N TYR A 378 23.80 6.49 5.83
CA TYR A 378 24.41 5.48 6.71
C TYR A 378 25.42 4.59 5.96
N MET A 379 25.06 4.01 4.83
CA MET A 379 25.97 3.16 4.04
C MET A 379 27.14 3.95 3.45
N ALA A 380 26.93 5.21 3.05
CA ALA A 380 28.03 6.10 2.67
C ALA A 380 29.00 6.31 3.85
N ASN A 381 28.47 6.54 5.07
CA ASN A 381 29.27 6.68 6.28
C ASN A 381 30.07 5.40 6.61
N ARG A 382 29.47 4.23 6.42
CA ARG A 382 30.16 2.93 6.57
C ARG A 382 31.38 2.82 5.63
N GLY A 383 31.24 3.27 4.38
CA GLY A 383 32.35 3.36 3.44
C GLY A 383 33.42 4.35 3.91
N VAL A 384 33.04 5.52 4.41
CA VAL A 384 33.97 6.49 5.01
C VAL A 384 34.74 5.85 6.17
N ALA A 385 34.08 5.10 7.05
CA ALA A 385 34.73 4.42 8.18
C ALA A 385 35.78 3.39 7.75
N VAL A 386 35.63 2.75 6.58
CA VAL A 386 36.65 1.85 6.02
C VAL A 386 37.85 2.63 5.49
N LEU A 387 37.61 3.79 4.88
CA LEU A 387 38.66 4.56 4.19
C LEU A 387 39.45 5.45 5.16
N ASP A 388 38.76 6.14 6.06
CA ASP A 388 39.28 7.02 7.11
C ASP A 388 38.30 7.10 8.30
N PRO A 389 38.53 6.30 9.35
CA PRO A 389 37.69 6.30 10.55
C PRO A 389 37.55 7.66 11.24
N SER A 390 38.54 8.55 11.13
CA SER A 390 38.53 9.86 11.80
C SER A 390 37.54 10.85 11.17
N ARG A 391 37.13 10.58 9.92
CA ARG A 391 36.16 11.37 9.15
C ARG A 391 34.75 10.75 9.15
N ALA A 392 34.61 9.54 9.68
CA ALA A 392 33.32 8.89 9.82
C ALA A 392 32.52 9.52 10.96
N MET A 393 31.20 9.61 10.80
CA MET A 393 30.32 9.85 11.93
C MET A 393 30.44 8.66 12.89
N PRO A 394 30.54 8.91 14.21
CA PRO A 394 30.38 7.87 15.21
C PRO A 394 29.13 7.03 14.96
N GLU A 395 29.21 5.75 15.25
CA GLU A 395 28.17 4.77 14.92
C GLU A 395 26.81 5.13 15.54
N ASP A 396 26.78 5.67 16.75
CA ASP A 396 25.56 6.15 17.41
C ASP A 396 24.92 7.34 16.64
N GLN A 397 25.75 8.26 16.15
CA GLN A 397 25.29 9.39 15.32
C GLN A 397 24.81 8.94 13.94
N ALA A 398 25.50 7.98 13.31
CA ALA A 398 25.09 7.44 12.01
C ALA A 398 23.81 6.60 12.13
N ARG A 399 23.69 5.77 13.17
CA ARG A 399 22.54 4.89 13.37
C ARG A 399 21.26 5.65 13.70
N ARG A 400 21.36 6.85 14.26
CA ARG A 400 20.24 7.77 14.46
C ARG A 400 19.35 7.85 13.21
N TYR A 401 19.92 8.10 12.03
CA TYR A 401 19.13 8.23 10.80
C TYR A 401 18.31 6.97 10.48
N LEU A 402 18.85 5.78 10.79
CA LEU A 402 18.11 4.53 10.63
C LEU A 402 16.97 4.43 11.64
N TYR A 403 17.22 4.75 12.91
CA TYR A 403 16.20 4.74 13.96
C TYR A 403 15.07 5.73 13.68
N GLU A 404 15.37 6.92 13.16
CA GLU A 404 14.37 7.88 12.70
C GLU A 404 13.56 7.32 11.51
N ALA A 405 14.24 6.74 10.51
CA ALA A 405 13.61 6.21 9.31
C ALA A 405 12.64 5.04 9.59
N VAL A 406 12.97 4.18 10.57
CA VAL A 406 12.10 3.06 10.98
C VAL A 406 11.15 3.41 12.14
N GLY A 407 11.13 4.68 12.57
CA GLY A 407 10.24 5.21 13.58
C GLY A 407 10.52 4.75 15.02
N ILE A 408 11.74 4.31 15.33
CA ILE A 408 12.21 4.08 16.71
C ILE A 408 12.43 5.41 17.42
N GLU A 409 13.01 6.39 16.72
CA GLU A 409 13.17 7.77 17.19
C GLU A 409 12.29 8.73 16.38
N GLU A 410 12.08 9.94 16.93
CA GLU A 410 11.37 11.00 16.22
C GLU A 410 12.13 11.38 14.94
N TRP A 411 11.41 11.64 13.85
CA TRP A 411 12.00 12.08 12.61
C TRP A 411 12.34 13.57 12.69
N ARG A 412 13.62 13.92 12.52
CA ARG A 412 14.10 15.30 12.72
C ARG A 412 14.22 16.11 11.42
N GLY A 413 14.08 15.48 10.26
CA GLY A 413 14.25 16.13 8.97
C GLY A 413 15.70 16.46 8.65
N ASP A 414 15.91 17.45 7.79
CA ASP A 414 17.23 17.88 7.32
C ASP A 414 18.10 18.41 8.47
N ASP A 415 19.38 18.03 8.48
CA ASP A 415 20.37 18.64 9.37
C ASP A 415 20.69 20.07 8.91
N MET A 416 20.84 20.98 9.86
CA MET A 416 21.06 22.41 9.61
C MET A 416 22.52 22.82 9.88
N PRO A 417 23.04 23.89 9.22
CA PRO A 417 24.42 24.34 9.41
C PRO A 417 24.80 24.73 10.85
N ASP A 418 23.81 25.09 11.67
CA ASP A 418 23.96 25.46 13.08
C ASP A 418 23.95 24.26 14.04
N GLY A 419 23.86 23.03 13.52
CA GLY A 419 23.75 21.79 14.29
C GLY A 419 22.32 21.46 14.71
N GLY A 420 21.32 22.25 14.30
CA GLY A 420 19.90 21.98 14.50
C GLY A 420 19.29 21.06 13.44
N HIS A 421 17.97 20.93 13.48
CA HIS A 421 17.20 20.14 12.52
C HIS A 421 15.95 20.91 12.05
N SER A 422 15.56 20.73 10.78
CA SER A 422 14.47 21.50 10.18
C SER A 422 13.07 20.99 10.54
N PHE A 423 12.92 19.69 10.81
CA PHE A 423 11.64 18.97 10.75
C PHE A 423 10.91 19.12 9.41
N ASP A 424 11.65 19.49 8.37
CA ASP A 424 11.20 19.67 7.00
C ASP A 424 11.89 18.63 6.10
N ALA A 425 11.19 18.14 5.08
CA ALA A 425 11.78 17.41 3.97
C ALA A 425 11.90 18.35 2.78
N GLY A 426 13.07 18.90 2.46
CA GLY A 426 13.10 19.91 1.40
C GLY A 426 14.45 20.35 0.86
N GLY A 427 15.55 20.10 1.56
CA GLY A 427 16.76 20.86 1.29
C GLY A 427 16.68 22.26 1.91
N PRO A 428 17.74 22.78 2.56
CA PRO A 428 17.77 24.19 2.99
C PRO A 428 17.74 25.16 1.81
N ASP A 429 17.98 24.68 0.59
CA ASP A 429 17.95 25.44 -0.66
C ASP A 429 16.56 25.45 -1.35
N GLY A 430 15.56 24.77 -0.76
CA GLY A 430 14.20 24.73 -1.28
C GLY A 430 14.04 23.97 -2.59
N THR A 431 14.99 23.11 -2.96
CA THR A 431 15.05 22.46 -4.28
C THR A 431 13.98 21.38 -4.53
N LYS A 432 13.12 21.05 -3.56
CA LYS A 432 12.08 20.01 -3.72
C LYS A 432 10.68 20.60 -3.88
N ALA A 433 9.94 20.06 -4.85
CA ALA A 433 8.58 20.49 -5.20
C ALA A 433 7.48 20.19 -4.15
N GLN A 434 7.79 19.43 -3.09
CA GLN A 434 6.83 19.12 -2.02
C GLN A 434 7.53 19.13 -0.64
N PRO A 435 7.76 20.32 -0.05
CA PRO A 435 8.31 20.41 1.29
C PRO A 435 7.25 20.01 2.32
N TYR A 436 7.46 18.89 3.01
CA TYR A 436 6.62 18.49 4.15
C TYR A 436 7.29 18.91 5.45
N ARG A 437 6.55 19.64 6.29
CA ARG A 437 6.94 19.95 7.67
C ARG A 437 6.15 19.08 8.64
N VAL A 438 6.82 18.50 9.61
CA VAL A 438 6.19 17.75 10.70
C VAL A 438 6.45 18.42 12.05
N PRO A 439 5.60 18.20 13.07
CA PRO A 439 5.89 18.71 14.41
C PRO A 439 7.03 17.92 15.05
N LYS A 440 7.67 18.52 16.06
CA LYS A 440 8.57 17.80 16.97
C LYS A 440 7.83 16.63 17.63
N GLY A 441 8.50 15.49 17.79
CA GLY A 441 7.93 14.24 18.30
C GLY A 441 7.23 13.39 17.25
N TYR A 442 7.27 13.76 15.95
CA TYR A 442 6.67 12.96 14.89
C TYR A 442 7.48 11.68 14.61
N HIS A 443 6.82 10.54 14.47
CA HIS A 443 7.44 9.27 14.06
C HIS A 443 6.91 8.82 12.70
N LEU A 444 7.77 8.29 11.83
CA LEU A 444 7.40 7.73 10.51
C LEU A 444 6.64 6.40 10.59
N VAL A 445 6.59 5.80 11.78
CA VAL A 445 5.83 4.58 12.06
C VAL A 445 4.96 4.86 13.28
N THR A 446 3.70 4.45 13.22
CA THR A 446 2.74 4.63 14.30
C THR A 446 3.15 3.85 15.55
N ARG A 447 2.55 4.18 16.69
CA ARG A 447 2.72 3.44 17.94
C ARG A 447 2.31 1.97 17.80
N THR A 448 1.35 1.66 16.92
CA THR A 448 0.92 0.29 16.64
C THR A 448 1.87 -0.44 15.68
N GLY A 449 2.56 0.28 14.79
CA GLY A 449 3.57 -0.28 13.89
C GLY A 449 3.24 -0.15 12.40
N LEU A 450 2.21 0.61 12.02
CA LEU A 450 1.94 0.91 10.61
C LEU A 450 2.79 2.09 10.13
N THR A 451 3.02 2.17 8.82
CA THR A 451 3.76 3.26 8.19
C THR A 451 2.90 4.52 8.16
N ARG A 452 3.40 5.62 8.72
CA ARG A 452 2.65 6.87 8.88
C ARG A 452 2.96 7.85 7.74
N GLU A 453 2.05 7.93 6.77
CA GLU A 453 2.12 8.86 5.63
C GLU A 453 0.93 9.84 5.65
N LEU A 454 0.16 9.92 4.56
CA LEU A 454 -1.10 10.68 4.52
C LEU A 454 -2.24 9.96 5.26
N GLY A 455 -2.16 8.64 5.30
CA GLY A 455 -3.02 7.70 6.03
C GLY A 455 -2.52 6.29 5.75
N TYR A 456 -3.33 5.27 6.06
CA TYR A 456 -2.94 3.89 5.77
C TYR A 456 -2.66 3.68 4.28
N VAL A 457 -1.55 3.00 4.00
CA VAL A 457 -1.16 2.64 2.64
C VAL A 457 -0.96 1.13 2.56
N GLY A 458 -1.70 0.48 1.66
CA GLY A 458 -1.68 -0.97 1.43
C GLY A 458 -0.46 -1.40 0.61
N ASN A 459 -0.61 -1.63 -0.70
CA ASN A 459 0.47 -2.23 -1.51
C ASN A 459 1.70 -1.33 -1.58
N TYR A 460 1.51 -0.02 -1.78
CA TYR A 460 2.62 0.93 -1.91
C TYR A 460 3.40 1.07 -0.59
N GLY A 461 2.70 1.01 0.55
CA GLY A 461 3.25 1.21 1.89
C GLY A 461 3.91 -0.01 2.51
N GLU A 462 3.99 -1.15 1.80
CA GLU A 462 4.75 -2.30 2.27
C GLU A 462 6.24 -1.96 2.34
N VAL A 463 6.82 -1.98 3.54
CA VAL A 463 8.21 -1.57 3.79
C VAL A 463 9.05 -2.63 4.47
N LEU A 464 8.53 -3.86 4.65
CA LEU A 464 9.24 -4.90 5.39
C LEU A 464 10.60 -5.22 4.77
N ASP A 465 10.68 -5.18 3.44
CA ASP A 465 11.91 -5.30 2.67
C ASP A 465 12.90 -4.16 2.94
N TRP A 466 12.42 -2.90 2.98
CA TRP A 466 13.29 -1.75 3.31
C TRP A 466 13.83 -1.81 4.74
N VAL A 467 13.00 -2.21 5.70
CA VAL A 467 13.43 -2.37 7.09
C VAL A 467 14.39 -3.56 7.23
N GLY A 468 14.19 -4.64 6.44
CA GLY A 468 15.13 -5.75 6.32
C GLY A 468 16.51 -5.31 5.82
N ILE A 469 16.55 -4.54 4.73
CA ILE A 469 17.79 -3.94 4.21
C ILE A 469 18.47 -3.05 5.26
N ILE A 470 17.70 -2.23 5.99
CA ILE A 470 18.23 -1.39 7.08
C ILE A 470 18.85 -2.24 8.18
N TYR A 471 18.18 -3.32 8.59
CA TYR A 471 18.75 -4.25 9.56
C TYR A 471 20.06 -4.86 9.05
N ASP A 472 20.08 -5.35 7.80
CA ASP A 472 21.27 -5.95 7.23
C ASP A 472 22.43 -4.95 7.08
N ALA A 473 22.15 -3.68 6.80
CA ALA A 473 23.15 -2.61 6.75
C ALA A 473 23.89 -2.42 8.09
N THR A 474 23.23 -2.73 9.21
CA THR A 474 23.84 -2.61 10.55
C THR A 474 24.72 -3.79 10.95
N ARG A 475 24.79 -4.86 10.14
CA ARG A 475 25.64 -6.01 10.46
C ARG A 475 27.13 -5.60 10.45
N PRO A 476 27.92 -6.06 11.43
CA PRO A 476 29.35 -5.78 11.46
C PRO A 476 30.11 -6.61 10.41
N SER A 477 29.60 -7.78 10.04
CA SER A 477 30.16 -8.67 9.02
C SER A 477 29.08 -9.62 8.47
N PRO A 478 29.30 -10.27 7.31
CA PRO A 478 28.41 -11.32 6.81
C PRO A 478 28.18 -12.40 7.88
N GLY A 479 26.91 -12.82 8.05
CA GLY A 479 26.50 -13.84 9.02
C GLY A 479 26.37 -13.38 10.48
N ALA A 480 26.92 -12.23 10.87
CA ALA A 480 26.73 -11.65 12.20
C ALA A 480 25.35 -10.98 12.33
N PRO A 481 24.74 -10.93 13.54
CA PRO A 481 23.47 -10.23 13.74
C PRO A 481 23.64 -8.72 13.54
N GLY A 482 22.57 -8.07 13.06
CA GLY A 482 22.46 -6.62 13.00
C GLY A 482 21.94 -6.03 14.30
N ASP A 483 21.51 -4.76 14.26
CA ASP A 483 20.98 -4.04 15.40
C ASP A 483 19.65 -4.66 15.88
N ALA A 484 19.63 -5.03 17.17
CA ALA A 484 18.49 -5.70 17.77
C ALA A 484 17.23 -4.83 17.83
N LYS A 485 17.35 -3.50 18.00
CA LYS A 485 16.19 -2.61 18.05
C LYS A 485 15.51 -2.53 16.69
N ILE A 486 16.29 -2.49 15.60
CA ILE A 486 15.76 -2.50 14.23
C ILE A 486 15.10 -3.85 13.93
N ARG A 487 15.71 -4.97 14.35
CA ARG A 487 15.09 -6.30 14.20
C ARG A 487 13.74 -6.38 14.94
N ASP A 488 13.68 -5.90 16.17
CA ASP A 488 12.45 -5.94 16.96
C ASP A 488 11.38 -4.97 16.38
N GLN A 489 11.81 -3.83 15.84
CA GLN A 489 10.95 -2.91 15.10
C GLN A 489 10.43 -3.52 13.79
N LEU A 490 11.25 -4.27 13.05
CA LEU A 490 10.81 -5.03 11.88
C LEU A 490 9.70 -6.03 12.26
N ALA A 491 9.87 -6.76 13.35
CA ALA A 491 8.85 -7.68 13.84
C ALA A 491 7.55 -6.95 14.23
N LYS A 492 7.65 -5.79 14.90
CA LYS A 492 6.50 -4.93 15.24
C LYS A 492 5.75 -4.49 13.99
N ILE A 493 6.45 -3.91 13.01
CA ILE A 493 5.87 -3.43 11.75
C ILE A 493 5.22 -4.59 11.00
N ALA A 494 5.93 -5.72 10.86
CA ALA A 494 5.39 -6.90 10.20
C ALA A 494 4.08 -7.36 10.83
N ARG A 495 4.03 -7.54 12.17
CA ARG A 495 2.82 -7.96 12.88
C ARG A 495 1.65 -7.00 12.67
N ALA A 496 1.88 -5.70 12.72
CA ALA A 496 0.84 -4.68 12.54
C ALA A 496 0.19 -4.73 11.15
N ARG A 497 0.92 -5.18 10.13
CA ARG A 497 0.42 -5.28 8.76
C ARG A 497 -0.35 -6.58 8.49
N MET A 498 -0.21 -7.62 9.32
CA MET A 498 -0.83 -8.94 9.10
C MET A 498 -2.37 -8.96 9.10
N PRO A 499 -3.08 -8.16 9.92
CA PRO A 499 -4.53 -8.01 9.82
C PRO A 499 -5.03 -7.60 8.42
N PHE A 500 -4.19 -6.94 7.64
CA PHE A 500 -4.50 -6.43 6.30
C PHE A 500 -4.18 -7.42 5.18
N ARG A 501 -4.18 -8.73 5.47
CA ARG A 501 -4.17 -9.81 4.48
C ARG A 501 -5.47 -10.60 4.64
N TYR A 502 -6.18 -10.89 3.56
CA TYR A 502 -7.45 -11.62 3.58
C TYR A 502 -7.42 -12.83 2.63
N PRO A 503 -8.18 -13.91 2.93
CA PRO A 503 -8.25 -15.07 2.06
C PRO A 503 -8.95 -14.73 0.75
N SER A 504 -8.37 -15.17 -0.36
CA SER A 504 -8.87 -14.97 -1.72
C SER A 504 -8.30 -16.06 -2.64
N THR A 505 -8.28 -15.82 -3.94
CA THR A 505 -7.64 -16.67 -4.94
C THR A 505 -6.45 -15.98 -5.59
N ASP A 506 -5.44 -16.74 -6.00
CA ASP A 506 -4.48 -16.29 -7.02
C ASP A 506 -5.15 -16.19 -8.40
N ASP A 507 -4.38 -15.83 -9.42
CA ASP A 507 -4.89 -15.60 -10.77
C ASP A 507 -5.26 -16.92 -11.50
N GLU A 508 -4.90 -18.07 -10.94
CA GLU A 508 -5.33 -19.41 -11.38
C GLU A 508 -6.54 -19.93 -10.58
N GLY A 509 -7.12 -19.12 -9.71
CA GLY A 509 -8.26 -19.50 -8.89
C GLY A 509 -7.90 -20.40 -7.70
N LYS A 510 -6.62 -20.53 -7.33
CA LYS A 510 -6.18 -21.34 -6.18
C LYS A 510 -6.11 -20.50 -4.91
N ARG A 511 -6.26 -21.16 -3.75
CA ARG A 511 -6.23 -20.51 -2.44
C ARG A 511 -4.98 -19.66 -2.27
N ALA A 512 -5.18 -18.41 -1.91
CA ALA A 512 -4.12 -17.46 -1.62
C ALA A 512 -4.56 -16.45 -0.55
N MET A 513 -3.60 -15.69 -0.03
CA MET A 513 -3.86 -14.51 0.76
C MET A 513 -3.56 -13.28 -0.10
N ARG A 514 -4.46 -12.31 -0.11
CA ARG A 514 -4.26 -11.03 -0.79
C ARG A 514 -4.17 -9.89 0.20
N MET A 515 -3.37 -8.90 -0.14
CA MET A 515 -3.22 -7.69 0.65
C MET A 515 -4.43 -6.77 0.49
N MET A 516 -4.83 -6.13 1.58
CA MET A 516 -5.88 -5.12 1.59
C MET A 516 -5.35 -3.78 1.09
N SER A 517 -5.73 -3.43 -0.14
CA SER A 517 -5.38 -2.18 -0.82
C SER A 517 -6.57 -1.25 -1.06
N ASP A 518 -7.81 -1.73 -1.01
CA ASP A 518 -9.01 -0.95 -1.33
C ASP A 518 -9.30 0.22 -0.37
N ILE A 519 -8.75 0.14 0.85
CA ILE A 519 -8.79 1.21 1.86
C ILE A 519 -7.44 1.95 1.96
N GLY A 520 -6.50 1.69 1.05
CA GLY A 520 -5.17 2.29 1.02
C GLY A 520 -5.14 3.60 0.23
N TRP A 521 -4.51 4.63 0.80
CA TRP A 521 -4.57 5.99 0.25
C TRP A 521 -3.88 6.16 -1.11
N ARG A 522 -2.87 5.33 -1.40
CA ARG A 522 -2.04 5.41 -2.62
C ARG A 522 -2.35 4.30 -3.63
N ASP A 523 -3.31 3.45 -3.31
CA ASP A 523 -3.68 2.30 -4.12
C ASP A 523 -4.85 2.67 -5.05
N LEU A 524 -4.73 2.29 -6.33
CA LEU A 524 -5.78 2.51 -7.35
C LEU A 524 -6.44 1.20 -7.79
N LYS A 525 -5.72 0.09 -7.64
CA LYS A 525 -6.12 -1.21 -8.18
C LYS A 525 -6.51 -2.15 -7.06
N SER A 526 -7.50 -2.96 -7.36
CA SER A 526 -8.01 -4.04 -6.53
C SER A 526 -8.31 -5.26 -7.39
N PRO A 527 -8.23 -6.50 -6.88
CA PRO A 527 -7.71 -6.85 -5.55
C PRO A 527 -6.20 -6.56 -5.43
N GLY A 528 -5.68 -6.51 -4.20
CA GLY A 528 -4.25 -6.36 -3.94
C GLY A 528 -3.43 -7.57 -4.38
N GLU A 529 -2.11 -7.42 -4.32
CA GLU A 529 -1.18 -8.50 -4.70
C GLU A 529 -1.33 -9.73 -3.78
N VAL A 530 -1.04 -10.93 -4.30
CA VAL A 530 -0.91 -12.14 -3.49
C VAL A 530 0.26 -11.94 -2.52
N THR A 531 -0.02 -11.93 -1.23
CA THR A 531 0.98 -11.62 -0.19
C THR A 531 0.56 -12.24 1.14
N TYR A 532 1.45 -13.06 1.70
CA TYR A 532 1.28 -13.67 3.02
C TYR A 532 1.97 -12.83 4.10
N LEU A 533 3.30 -12.69 3.99
CA LEU A 533 4.10 -11.89 4.91
C LEU A 533 4.50 -10.57 4.26
N GLN A 534 5.35 -10.63 3.24
CA GLN A 534 5.85 -9.45 2.54
C GLN A 534 5.71 -9.62 1.03
N ARG A 535 5.57 -8.48 0.37
CA ARG A 535 5.52 -8.41 -1.09
C ARG A 535 6.90 -8.77 -1.67
N PRO A 536 7.00 -9.67 -2.66
CA PRO A 536 8.28 -10.00 -3.29
C PRO A 536 8.68 -8.91 -4.30
N ARG A 537 9.06 -7.72 -3.83
CA ARG A 537 9.29 -6.57 -4.71
C ARG A 537 10.57 -6.75 -5.55
N PRO A 538 10.55 -6.43 -6.87
CA PRO A 538 11.77 -6.35 -7.67
C PRO A 538 12.84 -5.47 -7.00
N GLY A 539 14.00 -6.08 -6.73
CA GLY A 539 15.18 -5.38 -6.19
C GLY A 539 15.23 -5.18 -4.69
N ALA A 540 14.45 -5.91 -3.90
CA ALA A 540 14.45 -5.72 -2.44
C ALA A 540 14.60 -7.01 -1.62
N ALA A 541 13.70 -8.00 -1.72
CA ALA A 541 13.73 -9.15 -0.80
C ALA A 541 12.93 -10.37 -1.29
N SER A 542 13.10 -11.52 -0.60
CA SER A 542 12.26 -12.71 -0.76
C SER A 542 10.81 -12.48 -0.27
N PRO A 543 9.85 -13.40 -0.48
CA PRO A 543 8.48 -13.25 0.04
C PRO A 543 8.33 -13.33 1.57
N PHE A 544 9.42 -13.61 2.31
CA PHE A 544 9.37 -13.85 3.76
C PHE A 544 10.66 -13.51 4.53
N GLU A 545 11.55 -12.69 3.98
CA GLU A 545 12.81 -12.27 4.61
C GLU A 545 12.61 -11.77 6.05
N ALA A 546 11.54 -11.02 6.32
CA ALA A 546 11.23 -10.55 7.68
C ALA A 546 11.06 -11.70 8.69
N ALA A 547 10.51 -12.85 8.30
CA ALA A 547 10.46 -14.02 9.18
C ALA A 547 11.86 -14.60 9.43
N VAL A 548 12.70 -14.64 8.39
CA VAL A 548 14.08 -15.14 8.47
C VAL A 548 14.93 -14.26 9.39
N ILE A 549 14.86 -12.94 9.22
CA ILE A 549 15.60 -11.96 10.01
C ILE A 549 15.19 -11.99 11.48
N THR A 550 13.89 -12.02 11.75
CA THR A 550 13.36 -11.85 13.11
C THR A 550 13.31 -13.16 13.90
N GLY A 551 13.16 -14.30 13.22
CA GLY A 551 12.85 -15.58 13.85
C GLY A 551 11.54 -15.58 14.64
N ASP A 552 10.67 -14.60 14.39
CA ASP A 552 9.41 -14.43 15.12
C ASP A 552 8.47 -15.62 14.85
N PRO A 553 8.03 -16.38 15.87
CA PRO A 553 7.22 -17.58 15.65
C PRO A 553 5.92 -17.32 14.88
N ARG A 554 5.31 -16.13 15.00
CA ARG A 554 4.11 -15.78 14.24
C ARG A 554 4.44 -15.54 12.77
N LEU A 555 5.46 -14.74 12.50
CA LEU A 555 5.86 -14.42 11.12
C LEU A 555 6.38 -15.67 10.39
N VAL A 556 7.11 -16.54 11.10
CA VAL A 556 7.51 -17.87 10.60
C VAL A 556 6.29 -18.71 10.25
N GLY A 557 5.25 -18.73 11.10
CA GLY A 557 4.00 -19.45 10.81
C GLY A 557 3.27 -18.91 9.57
N TYR A 558 3.29 -17.59 9.34
CA TYR A 558 2.70 -16.99 8.14
C TYR A 558 3.50 -17.32 6.87
N ALA A 559 4.83 -17.36 6.96
CA ALA A 559 5.69 -17.81 5.87
C ALA A 559 5.49 -19.31 5.57
N GLN A 560 5.38 -20.14 6.61
CA GLN A 560 5.06 -21.56 6.47
C GLN A 560 3.66 -21.78 5.88
N GLN A 561 2.68 -20.96 6.24
CA GLN A 561 1.36 -21.00 5.62
C GLN A 561 1.43 -20.74 4.10
N MET A 562 2.26 -19.79 3.63
CA MET A 562 2.49 -19.56 2.20
C MET A 562 3.02 -20.81 1.49
N VAL A 563 3.93 -21.53 2.17
CA VAL A 563 4.47 -22.80 1.66
C VAL A 563 3.39 -23.87 1.65
N GLU A 564 2.62 -24.04 2.72
CA GLU A 564 1.54 -25.03 2.85
C GLU A 564 0.42 -24.83 1.81
N ASP A 565 0.05 -23.57 1.53
CA ASP A 565 -0.91 -23.21 0.49
C ASP A 565 -0.32 -23.35 -0.94
N ASN A 566 0.95 -23.77 -1.05
CA ASN A 566 1.71 -23.95 -2.29
C ASN A 566 1.80 -22.66 -3.13
N GLN A 567 1.95 -21.51 -2.47
CA GLN A 567 2.03 -20.19 -3.10
C GLN A 567 3.46 -19.68 -3.27
N LEU A 568 4.46 -20.27 -2.59
CA LEU A 568 5.86 -19.86 -2.73
C LEU A 568 6.38 -20.00 -4.16
N TRP A 569 6.30 -21.20 -4.74
CA TRP A 569 6.90 -21.46 -6.04
C TRP A 569 6.23 -20.69 -7.19
N PRO A 570 4.88 -20.65 -7.31
CA PRO A 570 4.23 -19.83 -8.31
C PRO A 570 4.60 -18.35 -8.20
N THR A 571 4.66 -17.82 -6.97
CA THR A 571 5.07 -16.44 -6.73
C THR A 571 6.48 -16.18 -7.26
N LEU A 572 7.45 -17.03 -6.94
CA LEU A 572 8.82 -16.89 -7.45
C LEU A 572 8.90 -17.07 -8.98
N GLN A 573 8.10 -17.98 -9.54
CA GLN A 573 8.07 -18.25 -10.98
C GLN A 573 7.47 -17.07 -11.76
N GLU A 574 6.40 -16.45 -11.24
CA GLU A 574 5.81 -15.25 -11.84
C GLU A 574 6.83 -14.11 -11.84
N HIS A 575 7.50 -13.88 -10.70
CA HIS A 575 8.49 -12.82 -10.58
C HIS A 575 9.71 -13.06 -11.48
N MET A 576 10.02 -14.32 -11.81
CA MET A 576 11.09 -14.65 -12.75
C MET A 576 10.79 -14.22 -14.20
N LYS A 577 9.53 -13.96 -14.56
CA LYS A 577 9.14 -13.43 -15.88
C LYS A 577 9.57 -11.97 -16.07
N ASP A 578 9.70 -11.21 -14.99
CA ASP A 578 10.11 -9.81 -15.05
C ASP A 578 11.57 -9.67 -15.52
N LYS A 579 11.77 -8.77 -16.47
CA LYS A 579 13.08 -8.45 -17.06
C LYS A 579 13.75 -7.30 -16.31
N GLY A 580 15.06 -7.19 -16.47
CA GLY A 580 15.85 -6.06 -15.96
C GLY A 580 16.65 -6.38 -14.71
N PHE A 581 17.67 -5.55 -14.47
CA PHE A 581 18.68 -5.82 -13.46
C PHE A 581 18.14 -5.70 -12.03
N ARG A 582 17.22 -4.74 -11.77
CA ARG A 582 16.60 -4.58 -10.45
C ARG A 582 15.93 -5.87 -9.98
N VAL A 583 15.16 -6.52 -10.85
CA VAL A 583 14.51 -7.81 -10.56
C VAL A 583 15.55 -8.88 -10.27
N THR A 584 16.58 -8.99 -11.12
CA THR A 584 17.68 -9.95 -10.93
C THR A 584 18.36 -9.77 -9.58
N TYR A 585 18.66 -8.52 -9.19
CA TYR A 585 19.26 -8.22 -7.90
C TYR A 585 18.34 -8.61 -6.73
N GLY A 586 17.02 -8.43 -6.86
CA GLY A 586 16.06 -8.83 -5.83
C GLY A 586 16.05 -10.33 -5.50
N PHE A 587 16.53 -11.18 -6.40
CA PHE A 587 16.63 -12.63 -6.15
C PHE A 587 17.84 -13.05 -5.33
N LEU A 588 18.79 -12.14 -5.08
CA LEU A 588 20.11 -12.47 -4.54
C LEU A 588 20.06 -13.24 -3.20
N ASN A 589 19.11 -12.91 -2.33
CA ASN A 589 18.95 -13.54 -1.01
C ASN A 589 17.92 -14.69 -1.00
N VAL A 590 17.17 -14.90 -2.08
CA VAL A 590 16.03 -15.83 -2.09
C VAL A 590 16.43 -17.27 -1.79
N ILE A 591 17.55 -17.74 -2.33
CA ILE A 591 18.03 -19.10 -2.09
C ILE A 591 18.39 -19.28 -0.60
N ASP A 592 19.09 -18.30 -0.03
CA ASP A 592 19.51 -18.33 1.38
C ASP A 592 18.29 -18.29 2.31
N ASP A 593 17.32 -17.42 2.03
CA ASP A 593 16.09 -17.30 2.81
C ASP A 593 15.24 -18.57 2.76
N VAL A 594 15.08 -19.18 1.58
CA VAL A 594 14.34 -20.44 1.41
C VAL A 594 15.01 -21.56 2.20
N MET A 595 16.34 -21.65 2.16
CA MET A 595 17.10 -22.59 2.98
C MET A 595 16.96 -22.31 4.47
N ALA A 596 16.96 -21.03 4.88
CA ALA A 596 16.77 -20.65 6.27
C ALA A 596 15.38 -21.05 6.78
N LEU A 597 14.32 -20.72 6.04
CA LEU A 597 12.94 -21.06 6.40
C LEU A 597 12.72 -22.58 6.50
N ALA A 598 13.35 -23.38 5.62
CA ALA A 598 13.28 -24.84 5.67
C ALA A 598 13.83 -25.43 6.99
N ASN A 599 14.77 -24.73 7.63
CA ASN A 599 15.40 -25.15 8.89
C ASN A 599 14.73 -24.53 10.13
N MET A 600 13.74 -23.64 9.95
CA MET A 600 13.01 -23.05 11.07
C MET A 600 11.99 -24.02 11.66
N ARG A 601 11.75 -23.90 12.97
CA ARG A 601 10.78 -24.75 13.68
C ARG A 601 9.37 -24.54 13.09
N PRO A 602 8.56 -25.60 12.95
CA PRO A 602 7.15 -25.47 12.62
C PRO A 602 6.42 -24.55 13.60
N SER A 603 5.53 -23.72 13.08
CA SER A 603 4.68 -22.82 13.84
C SER A 603 3.22 -22.99 13.43
N ALA A 604 2.34 -23.04 14.43
CA ALA A 604 0.89 -23.14 14.22
C ALA A 604 0.22 -21.78 13.94
N ALA A 605 0.96 -20.67 13.98
CA ALA A 605 0.40 -19.36 13.72
C ALA A 605 -0.07 -19.24 12.26
N ARG A 606 -1.27 -18.68 12.04
CA ARG A 606 -1.86 -18.47 10.72
C ARG A 606 -2.39 -17.05 10.59
N LEU A 607 -2.43 -16.53 9.37
CA LEU A 607 -2.82 -15.16 9.11
C LEU A 607 -4.23 -14.89 9.63
N PRO A 608 -4.43 -13.80 10.38
CA PRO A 608 -5.55 -13.67 11.31
C PRO A 608 -6.93 -13.59 10.64
N MET A 609 -6.99 -13.25 9.35
CA MET A 609 -8.24 -13.19 8.57
C MET A 609 -8.63 -14.52 7.91
N GLY A 610 -7.83 -15.57 8.06
CA GLY A 610 -8.14 -16.91 7.54
C GLY A 610 -9.47 -17.45 8.07
N GLU A 611 -10.12 -18.36 7.35
CA GLU A 611 -11.48 -18.84 7.71
C GLU A 611 -11.57 -19.42 9.12
N ASP A 612 -10.61 -20.27 9.48
CA ASP A 612 -10.58 -21.00 10.75
C ASP A 612 -9.90 -20.21 11.89
N GLN A 613 -9.59 -18.94 11.69
CA GLN A 613 -9.00 -18.09 12.74
C GLN A 613 -10.07 -17.53 13.68
N PRO A 614 -9.72 -17.28 14.96
CA PRO A 614 -10.65 -16.67 15.91
C PRO A 614 -11.04 -15.26 15.48
N ASP A 615 -12.17 -14.79 15.99
CA ASP A 615 -12.61 -13.41 15.83
C ASP A 615 -11.62 -12.47 16.51
N PHE A 616 -11.36 -11.33 15.86
CA PHE A 616 -10.47 -10.31 16.39
C PHE A 616 -10.78 -8.95 15.77
N ALA A 617 -10.30 -7.91 16.44
CA ALA A 617 -10.23 -6.58 15.88
C ALA A 617 -8.82 -6.02 16.05
N PHE A 618 -8.42 -5.21 15.08
CA PHE A 618 -7.20 -4.41 15.09
C PHE A 618 -7.58 -2.97 14.76
N ALA A 619 -6.91 -2.02 15.40
CA ALA A 619 -7.06 -0.60 15.11
C ALA A 619 -5.72 0.12 15.20
N ASP A 620 -5.55 1.11 14.33
CA ASP A 620 -4.49 2.09 14.41
C ASP A 620 -5.14 3.50 14.41
N PRO A 621 -5.17 4.19 15.56
CA PRO A 621 -5.78 5.51 15.65
C PRO A 621 -4.92 6.61 15.01
N GLU A 622 -3.63 6.39 14.75
CA GLU A 622 -2.78 7.38 14.09
C GLU A 622 -2.98 7.40 12.57
N ASP A 623 -3.23 6.22 11.98
CA ASP A 623 -3.61 6.03 10.57
C ASP A 623 -5.13 5.97 10.35
N GLY A 624 -5.93 6.01 11.43
CA GLY A 624 -7.39 6.01 11.39
C GLY A 624 -7.98 4.80 10.67
N VAL A 625 -7.40 3.63 10.89
CA VAL A 625 -7.82 2.37 10.24
C VAL A 625 -8.22 1.29 11.23
N VAL A 626 -9.14 0.43 10.78
CA VAL A 626 -9.52 -0.78 11.51
C VAL A 626 -9.56 -1.99 10.57
N ALA A 627 -9.32 -3.16 11.15
CA ALA A 627 -9.47 -4.46 10.52
C ALA A 627 -10.18 -5.39 11.50
N VAL A 628 -11.31 -5.96 11.11
CA VAL A 628 -12.18 -6.77 11.97
C VAL A 628 -12.50 -8.09 11.29
N LYS A 629 -12.38 -9.18 12.03
CA LYS A 629 -12.90 -10.49 11.66
C LYS A 629 -14.00 -10.89 12.63
N ARG A 630 -15.17 -11.25 12.08
CA ARG A 630 -16.28 -11.86 12.82
C ARG A 630 -16.84 -13.06 12.07
N GLY A 631 -16.59 -14.27 12.56
CA GLY A 631 -16.87 -15.50 11.85
C GLY A 631 -16.23 -15.48 10.45
N LYS A 632 -17.05 -15.62 9.41
CA LYS A 632 -16.62 -15.53 8.01
C LYS A 632 -16.66 -14.11 7.43
N GLU A 633 -17.03 -13.10 8.22
CA GLU A 633 -16.99 -11.70 7.78
C GLU A 633 -15.63 -11.07 8.04
N ARG A 634 -15.15 -10.34 7.04
CA ARG A 634 -13.98 -9.46 7.12
C ARG A 634 -14.44 -8.04 6.82
N PHE A 635 -14.04 -7.11 7.67
CA PHE A 635 -14.37 -5.71 7.56
C PHE A 635 -13.11 -4.87 7.72
N TYR A 636 -12.89 -3.96 6.80
CA TYR A 636 -11.80 -2.99 6.83
C TYR A 636 -12.36 -1.61 6.64
N ALA A 637 -11.78 -0.63 7.34
CA ALA A 637 -12.12 0.76 7.09
C ALA A 637 -10.95 1.72 7.30
N SER A 638 -10.93 2.77 6.48
CA SER A 638 -10.20 4.02 6.68
C SER A 638 -11.21 5.10 7.04
N LEU A 639 -11.09 5.70 8.22
CA LEU A 639 -12.11 6.61 8.76
C LEU A 639 -11.97 8.05 8.27
N TYR A 640 -10.79 8.43 7.80
CA TYR A 640 -10.59 9.65 7.05
C TYR A 640 -10.02 9.25 5.69
N TRP A 641 -10.77 9.51 4.64
CA TRP A 641 -10.43 9.08 3.29
C TRP A 641 -9.92 10.27 2.50
N ARG A 642 -8.65 10.21 2.10
CA ARG A 642 -7.97 11.16 1.21
C ARG A 642 -8.24 12.63 1.55
N ALA A 643 -8.19 12.93 2.84
CA ALA A 643 -8.37 14.25 3.42
C ALA A 643 -7.07 15.08 3.44
N ASN A 644 -6.23 14.96 2.41
CA ASN A 644 -4.92 15.61 2.35
C ASN A 644 -4.96 17.09 1.91
N ARG A 645 -6.15 17.67 1.69
CA ARG A 645 -6.33 19.09 1.35
C ARG A 645 -7.38 19.82 2.20
N GLY A 646 -8.16 19.09 2.98
CA GLY A 646 -9.24 19.61 3.81
C GLY A 646 -10.11 18.46 4.34
N VAL A 647 -10.99 18.76 5.27
CA VAL A 647 -11.89 17.77 5.89
C VAL A 647 -12.96 17.35 4.88
N THR A 648 -12.92 16.09 4.47
CA THR A 648 -13.84 15.51 3.48
C THR A 648 -15.13 14.97 4.10
N ASN A 649 -15.12 14.63 5.40
CA ASN A 649 -16.16 13.85 6.07
C ASN A 649 -16.48 12.52 5.38
N LEU A 650 -15.47 11.93 4.72
CA LEU A 650 -15.58 10.66 4.04
C LEU A 650 -14.67 9.59 4.67
N GLY A 651 -15.18 8.38 4.73
CA GLY A 651 -14.45 7.16 5.04
C GLY A 651 -14.56 6.15 3.91
N ARG A 652 -13.69 5.14 3.91
CA ARG A 652 -13.64 4.06 2.92
C ARG A 652 -13.78 2.73 3.62
N VAL A 653 -14.70 1.90 3.15
CA VAL A 653 -15.00 0.58 3.72
C VAL A 653 -14.81 -0.50 2.67
N TRP A 654 -14.26 -1.63 3.10
CA TRP A 654 -14.31 -2.90 2.40
C TRP A 654 -14.93 -3.96 3.32
N LEU A 655 -15.93 -4.68 2.83
CA LEU A 655 -16.59 -5.75 3.57
C LEU A 655 -16.78 -6.97 2.67
N SER A 656 -16.50 -8.15 3.21
CA SER A 656 -16.81 -9.43 2.56
C SER A 656 -17.20 -10.48 3.58
N GLY A 657 -18.26 -11.23 3.30
CA GLY A 657 -18.71 -12.32 4.15
C GLY A 657 -20.16 -12.75 3.88
N PRO A 658 -20.80 -13.43 4.84
CA PRO A 658 -22.16 -13.96 4.69
C PRO A 658 -23.24 -12.91 4.36
N ARG A 659 -22.99 -11.63 4.67
CA ARG A 659 -23.92 -10.53 4.38
C ARG A 659 -23.69 -9.89 3.00
N GLY A 660 -22.74 -10.40 2.21
CA GLY A 660 -22.41 -9.91 0.88
C GLY A 660 -21.04 -9.24 0.81
N ASN A 661 -20.77 -8.62 -0.34
CA ASN A 661 -19.49 -8.00 -0.66
C ASN A 661 -19.69 -6.52 -1.01
N ARG A 662 -18.85 -5.65 -0.45
CA ARG A 662 -18.97 -4.19 -0.61
C ARG A 662 -17.63 -3.50 -0.64
N ILE A 663 -17.60 -2.44 -1.43
CA ILE A 663 -16.60 -1.38 -1.37
C ILE A 663 -17.37 -0.06 -1.34
N ALA A 664 -17.21 0.74 -0.30
CA ALA A 664 -18.04 1.92 -0.12
C ALA A 664 -17.22 3.12 0.33
N THR A 665 -17.45 4.27 -0.31
CA THR A 665 -17.07 5.58 0.26
C THR A 665 -18.29 6.16 0.96
N VAL A 666 -18.18 6.39 2.26
CA VAL A 666 -19.32 6.66 3.17
C VAL A 666 -19.08 7.92 3.98
N ALA A 667 -20.14 8.51 4.52
CA ALA A 667 -20.00 9.68 5.39
C ALA A 667 -19.46 9.29 6.76
N VAL A 668 -18.67 10.19 7.35
CA VAL A 668 -18.08 10.05 8.68
C VAL A 668 -18.27 11.37 9.42
N ASP A 669 -18.69 11.29 10.68
CA ASP A 669 -18.74 12.46 11.56
C ASP A 669 -17.31 12.81 11.99
N THR A 670 -16.82 14.01 11.65
CA THR A 670 -15.47 14.45 11.98
C THR A 670 -15.49 15.55 13.04
N GLY A 671 -14.85 15.30 14.19
CA GLY A 671 -14.56 16.33 15.19
C GLY A 671 -13.17 16.90 14.97
N PHE A 672 -13.06 18.22 14.84
CA PHE A 672 -11.77 18.89 14.60
C PHE A 672 -11.79 20.34 15.10
N THR A 673 -10.60 20.90 15.29
CA THR A 673 -10.42 22.34 15.51
C THR A 673 -10.17 23.03 14.17
N PRO A 674 -11.03 23.97 13.72
CA PRO A 674 -10.83 24.64 12.43
C PRO A 674 -9.64 25.61 12.47
N SER A 675 -8.88 25.70 11.37
CA SER A 675 -7.79 26.68 11.23
C SER A 675 -8.28 28.09 10.86
N GLY A 676 -9.56 28.22 10.51
CA GLY A 676 -10.13 29.41 9.87
C GLY A 676 -9.86 29.48 8.37
N GLN A 677 -9.11 28.53 7.80
CA GLN A 677 -8.87 28.42 6.36
C GLN A 677 -9.75 27.33 5.72
N SER A 678 -9.92 27.43 4.41
CA SER A 678 -10.58 26.43 3.58
C SER A 678 -9.85 26.26 2.25
N TRP A 679 -9.91 25.08 1.69
CA TRP A 679 -9.50 24.81 0.31
C TRP A 679 -10.73 24.70 -0.58
N THR A 680 -10.77 25.51 -1.64
CA THR A 680 -11.81 25.42 -2.67
C THR A 680 -11.35 24.49 -3.78
N ARG A 681 -12.11 23.42 -4.04
CA ARG A 681 -11.78 22.44 -5.06
C ARG A 681 -11.80 23.07 -6.46
N PRO A 682 -10.70 22.97 -7.23
CA PRO A 682 -10.66 23.49 -8.58
C PRO A 682 -11.47 22.61 -9.54
N ASP A 683 -11.91 23.18 -10.66
CA ASP A 683 -12.57 22.43 -11.73
C ASP A 683 -11.53 21.67 -12.56
N LYS A 684 -11.11 20.49 -12.07
CA LYS A 684 -9.98 19.74 -12.64
C LYS A 684 -10.20 18.23 -12.60
N ALA A 685 -10.51 17.64 -13.76
CA ALA A 685 -10.78 16.20 -13.92
C ALA A 685 -9.71 15.24 -13.36
N VAL A 686 -8.45 15.68 -13.25
CA VAL A 686 -7.36 14.94 -12.62
C VAL A 686 -6.53 15.87 -11.73
N LEU A 687 -6.87 15.95 -10.45
CA LEU A 687 -6.32 16.97 -9.54
C LEU A 687 -4.79 16.96 -9.45
N LEU A 688 -4.19 15.76 -9.42
CA LEU A 688 -2.75 15.55 -9.22
C LEU A 688 -1.88 15.73 -10.48
N LYS A 689 -2.46 16.09 -11.62
CA LYS A 689 -1.72 16.20 -12.90
C LYS A 689 -1.66 17.62 -13.43
N ASN A 690 -0.77 17.92 -14.36
CA ASN A 690 -0.74 19.25 -14.99
C ASN A 690 -2.03 19.55 -15.78
N GLU A 691 -2.19 20.80 -16.20
CA GLU A 691 -3.37 21.22 -16.99
C GLU A 691 -3.50 20.50 -18.33
N GLY A 692 -2.39 20.08 -18.95
CA GLY A 692 -2.40 19.37 -20.23
C GLY A 692 -3.17 18.05 -20.15
N VAL A 693 -2.93 17.27 -19.10
CA VAL A 693 -3.68 16.03 -18.84
C VAL A 693 -5.17 16.32 -18.57
N THR A 694 -5.46 17.38 -17.81
CA THR A 694 -6.86 17.71 -17.47
C THR A 694 -7.65 18.17 -18.70
N LYS A 695 -7.09 19.08 -19.49
CA LYS A 695 -7.74 19.65 -20.69
C LYS A 695 -8.05 18.58 -21.74
N GLY A 696 -7.26 17.50 -21.79
CA GLY A 696 -7.49 16.37 -22.69
C GLY A 696 -8.85 15.66 -22.52
N TYR A 697 -9.52 15.84 -21.37
CA TYR A 697 -10.86 15.27 -21.14
C TYR A 697 -12.00 16.19 -21.56
N GLY A 698 -11.84 17.52 -21.45
CA GLY A 698 -12.90 18.48 -21.80
C GLY A 698 -14.16 18.40 -20.92
N VAL A 699 -14.01 18.03 -19.64
CA VAL A 699 -15.13 17.86 -18.69
C VAL A 699 -14.96 18.73 -17.45
N SER A 700 -16.07 19.10 -16.81
CA SER A 700 -16.11 19.75 -15.50
C SER A 700 -16.46 18.75 -14.37
N LEU A 701 -15.94 19.00 -13.17
CA LEU A 701 -16.21 18.24 -11.96
C LEU A 701 -17.51 18.68 -11.25
N ALA A 702 -18.22 17.72 -10.67
CA ALA A 702 -19.41 17.93 -9.87
C ALA A 702 -19.09 18.66 -8.55
N GLU A 703 -17.94 18.36 -7.97
CA GLU A 703 -17.42 18.91 -6.72
C GLU A 703 -16.67 20.25 -6.92
N ALA A 704 -16.54 20.74 -8.17
CA ALA A 704 -15.88 22.01 -8.45
C ALA A 704 -16.53 23.17 -7.67
N GLY A 705 -15.71 23.95 -6.95
CA GLY A 705 -16.17 25.04 -6.10
C GLY A 705 -16.56 24.63 -4.68
N GLU A 706 -16.54 23.34 -4.35
CA GLU A 706 -16.70 22.87 -2.97
C GLU A 706 -15.59 23.44 -2.07
N ALA A 707 -15.98 24.06 -0.95
CA ALA A 707 -15.04 24.57 0.04
C ALA A 707 -14.89 23.55 1.18
N LEU A 708 -13.73 22.90 1.25
CA LEU A 708 -13.38 22.01 2.35
C LEU A 708 -12.73 22.82 3.48
N PRO A 709 -13.26 22.79 4.71
CA PRO A 709 -12.60 23.43 5.84
C PRO A 709 -11.29 22.71 6.16
N MET A 710 -10.29 23.46 6.61
CA MET A 710 -9.00 22.89 7.02
C MET A 710 -8.90 22.78 8.54
N VAL A 711 -8.20 21.75 8.99
CA VAL A 711 -7.90 21.52 10.40
C VAL A 711 -6.78 22.47 10.84
N GLN A 712 -6.84 22.94 12.08
CA GLN A 712 -5.73 23.64 12.74
C GLN A 712 -4.53 22.69 12.83
N PRO A 713 -3.44 22.92 12.07
CA PRO A 713 -2.29 22.03 12.12
C PRO A 713 -1.60 22.09 13.50
N PRO A 714 -0.81 21.06 13.86
CA PRO A 714 0.01 21.08 15.06
C PRO A 714 0.90 22.33 15.15
N ALA A 715 1.26 22.73 16.37
CA ALA A 715 2.13 23.87 16.60
C ALA A 715 3.46 23.71 15.82
N GLY A 716 3.86 24.76 15.11
CA GLY A 716 5.08 24.75 14.30
C GLY A 716 4.92 24.15 12.89
N VAL A 717 3.73 23.68 12.50
CA VAL A 717 3.43 23.22 11.14
C VAL A 717 2.58 24.26 10.42
N THR A 718 2.98 24.62 9.20
CA THR A 718 2.22 25.49 8.32
C THR A 718 1.70 24.67 7.15
N VAL A 719 0.40 24.76 6.87
CA VAL A 719 -0.24 24.12 5.72
C VAL A 719 -0.83 25.20 4.84
N LYS A 720 -0.49 25.23 3.56
CA LYS A 720 -1.13 26.14 2.61
C LYS A 720 -2.33 25.45 1.97
N PRO A 721 -3.47 26.16 1.79
CA PRO A 721 -4.63 25.59 1.11
C PRO A 721 -4.28 25.03 -0.28
N GLY A 722 -4.69 23.78 -0.53
CA GLY A 722 -4.51 23.08 -1.81
C GLY A 722 -3.18 22.33 -1.97
N GLU A 723 -2.17 22.63 -1.15
CA GLU A 723 -0.96 21.80 -1.04
C GLU A 723 -1.32 20.46 -0.37
N ASP A 724 -0.63 19.40 -0.80
CA ASP A 724 -0.80 18.06 -0.24
C ASP A 724 -0.19 18.02 1.18
N SER A 725 -0.98 17.66 2.19
CA SER A 725 -0.50 17.60 3.58
C SER A 725 -1.26 16.57 4.44
N PRO A 726 -0.56 15.78 5.28
CA PRO A 726 -1.20 14.86 6.22
C PRO A 726 -2.00 15.57 7.33
N PHE A 727 -1.84 16.90 7.46
CA PHE A 727 -2.49 17.70 8.50
C PHE A 727 -3.61 18.60 7.98
N ALA A 728 -3.88 18.62 6.66
CA ALA A 728 -4.87 19.52 6.10
C ALA A 728 -6.31 19.17 6.51
N GLY A 729 -6.68 17.89 6.45
CA GLY A 729 -8.03 17.40 6.73
C GLY A 729 -8.11 16.29 7.77
N ARG A 730 -7.00 15.94 8.43
CA ARG A 730 -6.98 14.98 9.53
C ARG A 730 -7.50 15.65 10.81
N GLY A 731 -8.74 15.34 11.17
CA GLY A 731 -9.42 15.78 12.39
C GLY A 731 -8.89 15.12 13.67
N ASP A 732 -9.43 15.59 14.80
CA ASP A 732 -9.10 15.08 16.13
C ASP A 732 -9.85 13.78 16.44
N SER A 733 -11.06 13.59 15.89
CA SER A 733 -11.91 12.42 16.15
C SER A 733 -12.82 12.09 14.98
N TYR A 734 -13.21 10.82 14.87
CA TYR A 734 -14.06 10.31 13.81
C TYR A 734 -15.09 9.33 14.36
N VAL A 735 -16.33 9.38 13.85
CA VAL A 735 -17.36 8.37 14.08
C VAL A 735 -17.94 7.89 12.75
N MET A 736 -17.74 6.61 12.43
CA MET A 736 -18.25 5.97 11.22
C MET A 736 -19.32 4.94 11.57
N ARG A 737 -20.40 4.90 10.78
CA ARG A 737 -21.46 3.90 10.89
C ARG A 737 -21.65 3.21 9.54
N TYR A 738 -21.54 1.88 9.52
CA TYR A 738 -21.72 1.10 8.30
C TYR A 738 -22.05 -0.35 8.59
N ALA A 739 -23.08 -0.91 7.96
CA ALA A 739 -23.43 -2.33 8.04
C ALA A 739 -23.48 -2.87 9.49
N GLY A 740 -24.10 -2.13 10.40
CA GLY A 740 -24.22 -2.47 11.82
C GLY A 740 -22.99 -2.15 12.67
N TYR A 741 -21.86 -1.79 12.07
CA TYR A 741 -20.68 -1.31 12.80
C TYR A 741 -20.84 0.16 13.18
N THR A 742 -20.44 0.49 14.41
CA THR A 742 -20.17 1.86 14.84
C THR A 742 -18.73 1.91 15.33
N ILE A 743 -17.90 2.70 14.67
CA ILE A 743 -16.48 2.82 14.99
C ILE A 743 -16.23 4.28 15.37
N ALA A 744 -15.65 4.48 16.54
CA ALA A 744 -15.15 5.78 16.95
C ALA A 744 -13.64 5.74 17.13
N VAL A 745 -12.95 6.75 16.63
CA VAL A 745 -11.49 6.90 16.75
C VAL A 745 -11.21 8.29 17.33
N ASN A 746 -10.42 8.33 18.40
CA ASN A 746 -9.76 9.54 18.88
C ASN A 746 -8.32 9.55 18.35
N MET A 747 -8.08 10.41 17.35
CA MET A 747 -6.77 10.56 16.70
C MET A 747 -5.90 11.63 17.37
N SER A 748 -6.45 12.36 18.36
CA SER A 748 -5.73 13.39 19.09
C SER A 748 -4.66 12.77 20.00
N GLU A 749 -3.51 13.42 20.10
CA GLU A 749 -2.45 13.02 21.04
C GLU A 749 -2.66 13.60 22.44
N THR A 750 -3.58 14.55 22.60
CA THR A 750 -3.73 15.31 23.87
C THR A 750 -5.18 15.47 24.32
N LYS A 751 -6.15 15.46 23.41
CA LYS A 751 -7.56 15.71 23.74
C LYS A 751 -8.28 14.40 24.02
N ARG A 752 -9.23 14.45 24.96
CA ARG A 752 -10.26 13.43 25.15
C ARG A 752 -11.48 13.78 24.31
N PHE A 753 -12.22 12.76 23.89
CA PHE A 753 -13.45 12.91 23.12
C PHE A 753 -14.59 12.12 23.78
N ALA A 754 -15.74 12.76 23.93
CA ALA A 754 -16.94 12.13 24.45
C ALA A 754 -17.64 11.37 23.32
N PHE A 755 -17.70 10.05 23.42
CA PHE A 755 -18.40 9.19 22.48
C PHE A 755 -19.65 8.60 23.13
N GLN A 756 -20.77 8.66 22.41
CA GLN A 756 -22.03 8.08 22.87
C GLN A 756 -22.10 6.60 22.46
N VAL A 757 -22.04 5.70 23.44
CA VAL A 757 -22.13 4.25 23.21
C VAL A 757 -23.48 3.91 22.57
N PRO A 758 -23.51 3.10 21.50
CA PRO A 758 -24.76 2.76 20.82
C PRO A 758 -25.79 2.09 21.74
N GLN A 759 -27.08 2.31 21.45
CA GLN A 759 -28.20 1.82 22.26
C GLN A 759 -28.35 0.29 22.26
N HIS A 760 -27.80 -0.41 21.26
CA HIS A 760 -27.80 -1.87 21.24
C HIS A 760 -26.79 -2.48 22.22
N GLY A 761 -25.88 -1.68 22.78
CA GLY A 761 -24.83 -2.17 23.68
C GLY A 761 -23.92 -3.23 23.05
N GLY A 762 -23.39 -4.11 23.88
CA GLY A 762 -22.53 -5.23 23.46
C GLY A 762 -21.10 -5.10 23.95
N ASN A 763 -20.30 -6.13 23.65
CA ASN A 763 -18.87 -6.10 23.90
C ASN A 763 -18.21 -5.22 22.84
N GLU A 764 -17.38 -4.29 23.28
CA GLU A 764 -16.50 -3.53 22.40
C GLU A 764 -15.45 -4.50 21.81
N LEU A 765 -15.30 -4.52 20.49
CA LEU A 765 -14.62 -5.62 19.79
C LEU A 765 -13.10 -5.64 19.97
N LEU A 766 -12.46 -4.52 20.32
CA LEU A 766 -11.00 -4.48 20.56
C LEU A 766 -10.64 -4.97 21.97
N SER A 767 -11.34 -4.47 22.98
CA SER A 767 -11.08 -4.76 24.39
C SER A 767 -11.81 -5.99 24.90
N GLY A 768 -12.89 -6.41 24.22
CA GLY A 768 -13.81 -7.46 24.68
C GLY A 768 -14.69 -7.06 25.86
N ASN A 769 -14.56 -5.83 26.35
CA ASN A 769 -15.29 -5.35 27.53
C ASN A 769 -16.73 -5.00 27.17
N ALA A 770 -17.66 -5.38 28.04
CA ALA A 770 -19.04 -4.92 27.97
C ALA A 770 -19.11 -3.43 28.33
N MET A 771 -19.77 -2.63 27.50
CA MET A 771 -20.00 -1.20 27.78
C MET A 771 -21.50 -0.93 27.92
N PRO A 772 -21.95 -0.13 28.91
CA PRO A 772 -23.36 0.17 29.09
C PRO A 772 -23.94 0.89 27.87
N ALA A 773 -25.01 0.33 27.30
CA ALA A 773 -25.73 0.93 26.17
C ALA A 773 -26.19 2.36 26.51
N GLY A 774 -26.03 3.29 25.58
CA GLY A 774 -26.47 4.67 25.78
C GLY A 774 -25.69 5.44 26.85
N SER A 775 -24.56 4.92 27.35
CA SER A 775 -23.63 5.69 28.18
C SER A 775 -22.72 6.58 27.34
N THR A 776 -22.13 7.59 27.96
CA THR A 776 -21.07 8.39 27.34
C THR A 776 -19.71 7.86 27.78
N LEU A 777 -18.92 7.39 26.82
CA LEU A 777 -17.53 6.99 27.01
C LEU A 777 -16.61 8.20 26.80
N GLN A 778 -15.71 8.47 27.74
CA GLN A 778 -14.61 9.41 27.52
C GLN A 778 -13.45 8.66 26.88
N MET A 779 -13.26 8.84 25.58
CA MET A 779 -12.18 8.22 24.82
C MET A 779 -10.85 8.93 25.11
N GLU A 780 -9.86 8.18 25.58
CA GLU A 780 -8.49 8.67 25.77
C GLU A 780 -7.83 9.05 24.44
N PRO A 781 -6.80 9.92 24.45
CA PRO A 781 -5.97 10.18 23.27
C PRO A 781 -5.49 8.88 22.61
N LEU A 782 -5.45 8.86 21.28
CA LEU A 782 -5.00 7.71 20.48
C LEU A 782 -5.71 6.40 20.86
N SER A 783 -7.04 6.43 20.87
CA SER A 783 -7.87 5.26 21.17
C SER A 783 -8.94 5.03 20.12
N THR A 784 -9.37 3.77 20.00
CA THR A 784 -10.43 3.35 19.09
C THR A 784 -11.39 2.44 19.85
N VAL A 785 -12.69 2.57 19.57
CA VAL A 785 -13.71 1.62 20.00
C VAL A 785 -14.54 1.16 18.81
N ILE A 786 -14.87 -0.13 18.80
CA ILE A 786 -15.62 -0.76 17.72
C ILE A 786 -16.81 -1.50 18.31
N PHE A 787 -18.01 -1.11 17.91
CA PHE A 787 -19.25 -1.80 18.24
C PHE A 787 -19.85 -2.42 17.01
N TYR A 788 -20.57 -3.52 17.21
CA TYR A 788 -21.35 -4.16 16.17
C TYR A 788 -22.75 -4.51 16.69
N SER A 789 -23.76 -4.05 15.96
CA SER A 789 -25.13 -4.52 16.11
C SER A 789 -25.34 -5.74 15.22
N GLY A 790 -25.49 -6.91 15.85
CA GLY A 790 -25.95 -8.14 15.18
C GLY A 790 -27.46 -8.17 14.93
N MET A 791 -28.12 -7.01 14.94
CA MET A 791 -29.54 -6.86 14.63
C MET A 791 -29.76 -6.80 13.14
#